data_AF-A0A2E2A3T0-F1
#
_entry.id   AF-A0A2E2A3T0-F1
#
_cell.length_a   1.000
_cell.length_b   1.000
_cell.length_c   1.000
_cell.angle_alpha   90.00
_cell.angle_beta   90.00
_cell.angle_gamma   90.00
#
_symmetry.space_group_name_H-M   'P 1'
#
loop_
_entity.id
_entity.type
_entity.pdbx_description
1 polymer ?
#
loop_
_entity_poly.entity_id
_entity_poly.type
_entity_poly.pdbx_seq_one_letter_code
_entity_poly.pdbx_strand_id
1 'polypeptide(L)'
;MVNSMRTLLINILVFLGFGIGQHVTLYLDQVVYSDSDNSVDIYINMDSDAPIASFFFTLNGFENILSTSSLSPLCLAEQYLESLSFVDGYFSGGDTDNSPIPTGSGPFLTINANYNNILDNQHLTITEVSPGFNNQETHFYTYDSDGMLLEMTYEWAPMTWILGTENISPWVGQDCMGDIWGTAFEDDCGVCTEGTSGNIENENLDCSGVCFGLDEIDDCGVCAGGNSSCTDECGVINGDNTSCLDQCGIPNGDNSSCIDCAGIPNGGTIELDWYSDCDIDGLADNTIAVSLCGYPTQNDVLSSCGEIPNCSSNADTLCGLISIDPNNHTFDANPGCTSNSIDSCGICDGFNQYLDCNGLCPGTENYIGPGLVGSPESFSDIDYGYDNCGICGGDDSACTGCTDANATNYCPDCIIYDGSCTFELYPGDVNRDGFVDEKDVDGLGIFWHQQGTPRDHESIGWYRQYATDDWQDICAAYADTNGDGYIDHLDLSAILYNWGSVASYSFSNQPSLCYELNDANAYRQNFEDILSFLDEEDSESHTIRLMINHISELLNLEYLPENFKLYQNYPNPFNPVTTISFDLKQGSEVLLSIYDIKGNMVYENDFGYLNPGLFNYVLDAKDYTSGAYIYSIASSSGFTAYKQMILIK
;
A
#
# COMPACT_ATOMS: atom_id res chain seq x y z
N MET A 1 -16.78 -23.98 14.09
CA MET A 1 -17.84 -23.27 14.84
C MET A 1 -18.62 -22.27 13.99
N VAL A 2 -18.04 -21.72 12.92
CA VAL A 2 -18.68 -20.76 12.00
C VAL A 2 -19.85 -21.37 11.20
N ASN A 3 -19.74 -22.63 10.74
CA ASN A 3 -20.85 -23.32 10.04
C ASN A 3 -22.10 -23.53 10.89
N SER A 4 -22.00 -23.56 12.22
CA SER A 4 -23.16 -23.73 13.10
C SER A 4 -23.87 -22.43 13.43
N MET A 5 -23.23 -21.27 13.20
CA MET A 5 -23.87 -19.95 13.38
C MET A 5 -24.60 -19.49 12.11
N ARG A 6 -24.14 -19.86 10.91
CA ARG A 6 -24.85 -19.57 9.65
C ARG A 6 -26.22 -20.25 9.57
N THR A 7 -26.32 -21.52 9.98
CA THR A 7 -27.62 -22.22 10.06
C THR A 7 -28.56 -21.62 11.10
N LEU A 8 -28.04 -20.89 12.09
CA LEU A 8 -28.85 -20.26 13.15
C LEU A 8 -29.42 -18.91 12.70
N LEU A 9 -28.67 -18.12 11.92
CA LEU A 9 -29.12 -16.85 11.34
C LEU A 9 -30.21 -17.05 10.27
N ILE A 10 -30.07 -18.07 9.43
CA ILE A 10 -31.10 -18.45 8.43
C ILE A 10 -32.42 -18.83 9.13
N ASN A 11 -32.35 -19.52 10.27
CA ASN A 11 -33.56 -19.87 11.04
C ASN A 11 -34.20 -18.67 11.78
N ILE A 12 -33.47 -17.57 12.01
CA ILE A 12 -33.99 -16.38 12.71
C ILE A 12 -34.77 -15.47 11.75
N LEU A 13 -34.38 -15.38 10.47
CA LEU A 13 -35.12 -14.65 9.43
C LEU A 13 -36.50 -15.29 9.12
N VAL A 14 -36.62 -16.62 9.29
CA VAL A 14 -37.89 -17.35 9.16
C VAL A 14 -38.92 -16.98 10.25
N PHE A 15 -38.50 -16.38 11.37
CA PHE A 15 -39.39 -16.08 12.50
C PHE A 15 -39.99 -14.67 12.51
N LEU A 16 -39.62 -13.78 11.57
CA LEU A 16 -40.16 -12.41 11.46
C LEU A 16 -41.02 -12.20 10.20
N GLY A 17 -42.02 -13.05 10.01
CA GLY A 17 -43.34 -12.61 9.51
C GLY A 17 -43.45 -11.92 8.15
N PHE A 18 -42.53 -12.14 7.20
CA PHE A 18 -42.77 -11.89 5.78
C PHE A 18 -42.95 -13.24 5.05
N GLY A 19 -43.92 -13.28 4.13
CA GLY A 19 -44.53 -14.51 3.65
C GLY A 19 -43.63 -15.43 2.82
N ILE A 20 -43.80 -16.74 3.08
CA ILE A 20 -43.76 -17.89 2.16
C ILE A 20 -42.64 -17.88 1.11
N GLY A 21 -41.64 -18.73 1.34
CA GLY A 21 -40.37 -18.84 0.61
C GLY A 21 -40.51 -19.01 -0.91
N GLN A 22 -40.02 -18.00 -1.61
CA GLN A 22 -39.73 -18.00 -3.04
C GLN A 22 -38.43 -17.22 -3.23
N HIS A 23 -37.35 -17.85 -2.80
CA HIS A 23 -35.99 -17.34 -2.87
C HIS A 23 -35.10 -18.35 -3.59
N VAL A 24 -34.13 -17.84 -4.35
CA VAL A 24 -33.11 -18.65 -5.05
C VAL A 24 -31.73 -18.14 -4.64
N THR A 25 -30.91 -19.01 -4.08
CA THR A 25 -29.49 -18.75 -3.81
C THR A 25 -28.64 -19.46 -4.86
N LEU A 26 -27.75 -18.74 -5.53
CA LEU A 26 -26.83 -19.27 -6.54
C LEU A 26 -25.39 -19.09 -6.08
N TYR A 27 -24.53 -20.07 -6.35
CA TYR A 27 -23.10 -19.96 -6.06
C TYR A 27 -22.27 -20.95 -6.88
N LEU A 28 -20.98 -20.64 -7.05
CA LEU A 28 -20.00 -21.60 -7.54
C LEU A 28 -19.74 -22.65 -6.45
N ASP A 29 -20.08 -23.90 -6.72
CA ASP A 29 -20.02 -25.00 -5.75
C ASP A 29 -18.77 -25.87 -5.87
N GLN A 30 -18.31 -26.09 -7.10
CA GLN A 30 -17.06 -26.79 -7.35
C GLN A 30 -16.57 -26.53 -8.78
N VAL A 31 -15.30 -26.84 -8.96
CA VAL A 31 -14.60 -26.78 -10.23
C VAL A 31 -13.86 -28.11 -10.39
N VAL A 32 -14.01 -28.77 -11.53
CA VAL A 32 -13.40 -30.08 -11.80
C VAL A 32 -12.62 -30.03 -13.10
N TYR A 33 -11.35 -30.44 -13.06
CA TYR A 33 -10.51 -30.47 -14.25
C TYR A 33 -10.71 -31.76 -15.03
N SER A 34 -10.76 -31.65 -16.35
CA SER A 34 -10.72 -32.81 -17.24
C SER A 34 -9.27 -33.17 -17.57
N ASP A 35 -8.95 -34.46 -17.68
CA ASP A 35 -7.59 -35.02 -17.84
C ASP A 35 -6.87 -34.63 -19.16
N SER A 36 -7.42 -33.74 -19.98
CA SER A 36 -6.79 -33.23 -21.22
C SER A 36 -7.34 -31.85 -21.62
N ASP A 37 -6.43 -30.95 -22.03
CA ASP A 37 -6.66 -29.66 -22.74
C ASP A 37 -7.28 -28.49 -21.95
N ASN A 38 -6.73 -28.13 -20.77
CA ASN A 38 -7.14 -26.94 -19.97
C ASN A 38 -8.67 -26.77 -19.83
N SER A 39 -9.39 -27.90 -19.90
CA SER A 39 -10.84 -27.95 -19.87
C SER A 39 -11.27 -28.14 -18.44
N VAL A 40 -12.26 -27.34 -18.04
CA VAL A 40 -12.77 -27.26 -16.70
C VAL A 40 -14.30 -27.32 -16.71
N ASP A 41 -14.85 -28.11 -15.81
CA ASP A 41 -16.28 -28.15 -15.53
C ASP A 41 -16.58 -27.28 -14.31
N ILE A 42 -17.34 -26.21 -14.53
CA ILE A 42 -17.71 -25.24 -13.51
C ILE A 42 -19.15 -25.55 -13.08
N TYR A 43 -19.34 -25.88 -11.81
CA TYR A 43 -20.63 -26.26 -11.25
C TYR A 43 -21.24 -25.06 -10.52
N ILE A 44 -22.24 -24.43 -11.13
CA ILE A 44 -23.08 -23.44 -10.47
C ILE A 44 -24.21 -24.19 -9.80
N ASN A 45 -24.20 -24.20 -8.47
CA ASN A 45 -25.24 -24.81 -7.68
C ASN A 45 -26.32 -23.78 -7.37
N MET A 46 -27.52 -24.29 -7.18
CA MET A 46 -28.67 -23.50 -6.80
C MET A 46 -29.34 -24.16 -5.61
N ASP A 47 -29.74 -23.34 -4.63
CA ASP A 47 -30.68 -23.73 -3.57
C ASP A 47 -31.95 -22.88 -3.75
N SER A 48 -33.09 -23.54 -3.90
CA SER A 48 -34.37 -22.85 -4.16
C SER A 48 -35.49 -23.37 -3.29
N ASP A 49 -36.23 -22.42 -2.70
CA ASP A 49 -37.41 -22.67 -1.87
C ASP A 49 -38.66 -23.02 -2.69
N ALA A 50 -38.67 -22.75 -4.00
CA ALA A 50 -39.78 -23.05 -4.92
C ALA A 50 -39.29 -23.60 -6.28
N PRO A 51 -40.12 -24.34 -7.03
CA PRO A 51 -39.74 -24.83 -8.35
C PRO A 51 -39.46 -23.68 -9.33
N ILE A 52 -38.48 -23.81 -10.23
CA ILE A 52 -38.14 -22.75 -11.19
C ILE A 52 -38.76 -23.07 -12.55
N ALA A 53 -39.63 -22.18 -13.00
CA ALA A 53 -40.31 -22.24 -14.29
C ALA A 53 -39.48 -21.56 -15.40
N SER A 54 -38.86 -20.42 -15.10
CA SER A 54 -37.97 -19.74 -16.04
C SER A 54 -36.99 -18.83 -15.30
N PHE A 55 -35.91 -18.47 -15.98
CA PHE A 55 -34.90 -17.58 -15.46
C PHE A 55 -34.19 -16.82 -16.59
N PHE A 56 -33.59 -15.69 -16.24
CA PHE A 56 -32.55 -15.06 -17.02
C PHE A 56 -31.59 -14.31 -16.11
N PHE A 57 -30.28 -14.47 -16.34
CA PHE A 57 -29.22 -13.78 -15.61
C PHE A 57 -27.93 -13.75 -16.43
N THR A 58 -27.02 -12.86 -16.06
CA THR A 58 -25.69 -12.78 -16.68
C THR A 58 -24.62 -13.01 -15.62
N LEU A 59 -23.62 -13.84 -15.93
CA LEU A 59 -22.45 -14.03 -15.09
C LEU A 59 -21.21 -13.39 -15.72
N ASN A 60 -20.39 -12.77 -14.88
CA ASN A 60 -19.06 -12.30 -15.21
C ASN A 60 -18.00 -13.35 -14.87
N GLY A 61 -16.85 -13.28 -15.55
CA GLY A 61 -15.71 -14.20 -15.41
C GLY A 61 -15.48 -15.08 -16.63
N PHE A 62 -16.31 -14.95 -17.67
CA PHE A 62 -16.24 -15.69 -18.94
C PHE A 62 -15.53 -14.93 -20.08
N GLU A 63 -14.60 -14.04 -19.72
CA GLU A 63 -13.85 -13.20 -20.66
C GLU A 63 -12.54 -13.89 -21.10
N ASN A 64 -11.42 -13.18 -21.22
CA ASN A 64 -10.09 -13.73 -21.57
C ASN A 64 -9.55 -14.79 -20.59
N ILE A 65 -10.24 -14.99 -19.47
CA ILE A 65 -9.91 -15.96 -18.42
C ILE A 65 -10.57 -17.32 -18.68
N LEU A 66 -11.83 -17.33 -19.13
CA LEU A 66 -12.61 -18.53 -19.42
C LEU A 66 -13.32 -18.41 -20.76
N SER A 67 -12.99 -19.29 -21.71
CA SER A 67 -13.77 -19.46 -22.93
C SER A 67 -14.75 -20.62 -22.78
N THR A 68 -16.04 -20.31 -22.72
CA THR A 68 -17.07 -21.34 -22.57
C THR A 68 -17.31 -22.10 -23.87
N SER A 69 -17.36 -23.43 -23.80
CA SER A 69 -17.58 -24.31 -24.95
C SER A 69 -19.01 -24.85 -25.06
N SER A 70 -19.62 -25.24 -23.94
CA SER A 70 -20.99 -25.77 -23.88
C SER A 70 -21.54 -25.83 -22.46
N LEU A 71 -22.84 -26.10 -22.33
CA LEU A 71 -23.44 -26.58 -21.10
C LEU A 71 -23.47 -28.11 -21.08
N SER A 72 -23.22 -28.71 -19.93
CA SER A 72 -23.34 -30.16 -19.76
C SER A 72 -24.81 -30.58 -19.89
N PRO A 73 -25.11 -31.65 -20.66
CA PRO A 73 -26.46 -32.17 -20.80
C PRO A 73 -26.99 -32.82 -19.52
N LEU A 74 -26.17 -32.91 -18.47
CA LEU A 74 -26.53 -33.48 -17.18
C LEU A 74 -26.91 -32.41 -16.14
N CYS A 75 -26.81 -31.12 -16.43
CA CYS A 75 -27.24 -30.08 -15.49
C CYS A 75 -28.78 -30.01 -15.38
N LEU A 76 -29.29 -29.48 -14.26
CA LEU A 76 -30.75 -29.41 -14.04
C LEU A 76 -31.45 -28.52 -15.07
N ALA A 77 -30.81 -27.45 -15.52
CA ALA A 77 -31.39 -26.56 -16.53
C ALA A 77 -31.64 -27.30 -17.86
N GLU A 78 -30.67 -28.05 -18.38
CA GLU A 78 -30.83 -28.86 -19.60
C GLU A 78 -31.81 -30.03 -19.43
N GLN A 79 -31.91 -30.61 -18.23
CA GLN A 79 -32.81 -31.75 -17.99
C GLN A 79 -34.30 -31.37 -17.97
N TYR A 80 -34.62 -30.15 -17.51
CA TYR A 80 -36.00 -29.72 -17.25
C TYR A 80 -36.49 -28.59 -18.16
N LEU A 81 -35.60 -27.73 -18.68
CA LEU A 81 -36.01 -26.59 -19.49
C LEU A 81 -35.84 -26.89 -20.98
N GLU A 82 -36.90 -26.67 -21.75
CA GLU A 82 -36.94 -26.99 -23.18
C GLU A 82 -36.38 -25.86 -24.05
N SER A 83 -36.29 -24.66 -23.49
CA SER A 83 -35.58 -23.53 -24.07
C SER A 83 -34.46 -23.15 -23.11
N LEU A 84 -33.22 -23.49 -23.47
CA LEU A 84 -32.02 -23.03 -22.78
C LEU A 84 -31.13 -22.32 -23.79
N SER A 85 -30.69 -21.12 -23.44
CA SER A 85 -29.81 -20.30 -24.27
C SER A 85 -28.66 -19.80 -23.43
N PHE A 86 -27.47 -19.95 -23.99
CA PHE A 86 -26.23 -19.49 -23.42
C PHE A 86 -25.37 -18.83 -24.50
N VAL A 87 -25.02 -17.55 -24.32
CA VAL A 87 -24.16 -16.76 -25.22
C VAL A 87 -23.35 -15.78 -24.38
N ASP A 88 -22.02 -15.82 -24.43
CA ASP A 88 -21.13 -14.82 -23.80
C ASP A 88 -21.46 -14.49 -22.33
N GLY A 89 -21.63 -15.51 -21.49
CA GLY A 89 -21.94 -15.33 -20.05
C GLY A 89 -23.42 -15.01 -19.75
N TYR A 90 -24.26 -14.83 -20.77
CA TYR A 90 -25.71 -14.65 -20.63
C TYR A 90 -26.42 -16.00 -20.62
N PHE A 91 -27.21 -16.29 -19.58
CA PHE A 91 -27.97 -17.52 -19.40
C PHE A 91 -29.46 -17.21 -19.34
N SER A 92 -30.26 -17.90 -20.14
CA SER A 92 -31.71 -17.84 -20.03
C SER A 92 -32.33 -19.19 -20.30
N GLY A 93 -33.41 -19.50 -19.57
CA GLY A 93 -34.17 -20.70 -19.87
C GLY A 93 -35.61 -20.66 -19.38
N GLY A 94 -36.44 -21.48 -19.99
CA GLY A 94 -37.85 -21.57 -19.68
C GLY A 94 -38.46 -22.93 -20.01
N ASP A 95 -39.38 -23.33 -19.15
CA ASP A 95 -40.27 -24.48 -19.29
C ASP A 95 -41.44 -24.14 -20.24
N THR A 96 -41.76 -25.03 -21.18
CA THR A 96 -42.93 -24.90 -22.05
C THR A 96 -43.95 -26.03 -21.91
N ASP A 97 -43.72 -27.01 -21.01
CA ASP A 97 -44.55 -28.18 -20.78
C ASP A 97 -45.12 -28.29 -19.34
N ASN A 98 -44.90 -27.28 -18.50
CA ASN A 98 -45.28 -27.20 -17.09
C ASN A 98 -44.53 -28.19 -16.18
N SER A 99 -43.29 -28.53 -16.52
CA SER A 99 -42.36 -29.32 -15.70
C SER A 99 -41.21 -28.46 -15.14
N PRO A 100 -41.47 -27.57 -14.17
CA PRO A 100 -40.43 -26.70 -13.61
C PRO A 100 -39.32 -27.50 -12.91
N ILE A 101 -38.12 -26.93 -12.83
CA ILE A 101 -37.01 -27.49 -12.06
C ILE A 101 -37.47 -27.63 -10.60
N PRO A 102 -37.37 -28.82 -9.98
CA PRO A 102 -37.85 -29.05 -8.61
C PRO A 102 -37.03 -28.27 -7.57
N THR A 103 -37.63 -28.06 -6.38
CA THR A 103 -36.96 -27.43 -5.22
C THR A 103 -35.78 -28.25 -4.71
N GLY A 104 -34.81 -27.56 -4.10
CA GLY A 104 -33.68 -28.16 -3.40
C GLY A 104 -32.33 -27.77 -3.96
N SER A 105 -31.29 -28.43 -3.47
CA SER A 105 -29.89 -28.16 -3.82
C SER A 105 -29.40 -29.11 -4.90
N GLY A 106 -28.82 -28.57 -5.99
CA GLY A 106 -28.20 -29.36 -7.04
C GLY A 106 -27.53 -28.52 -8.13
N PRO A 107 -26.67 -29.15 -8.97
CA PRO A 107 -25.92 -28.45 -10.02
C PRO A 107 -26.90 -27.94 -11.06
N PHE A 108 -27.21 -26.67 -10.94
CA PHE A 108 -28.18 -25.99 -11.78
C PHE A 108 -27.64 -25.82 -13.19
N LEU A 109 -26.42 -25.30 -13.28
CA LEU A 109 -25.63 -25.24 -14.50
C LEU A 109 -24.31 -25.97 -14.26
N THR A 110 -23.90 -26.72 -15.26
CA THR A 110 -22.53 -27.22 -15.36
C THR A 110 -21.98 -26.68 -16.67
N ILE A 111 -21.07 -25.73 -16.57
CA ILE A 111 -20.50 -25.00 -17.70
C ILE A 111 -19.18 -25.68 -18.05
N ASN A 112 -19.08 -26.19 -19.27
CA ASN A 112 -17.82 -26.70 -19.80
C ASN A 112 -17.06 -25.51 -20.39
N ALA A 113 -15.92 -25.16 -19.82
CA ALA A 113 -15.10 -24.05 -20.26
C ALA A 113 -13.66 -24.49 -20.46
N ASN A 114 -12.93 -23.78 -21.31
CA ASN A 114 -11.47 -23.78 -21.29
C ASN A 114 -11.03 -22.57 -20.49
N TYR A 115 -10.01 -22.70 -19.65
CA TYR A 115 -9.46 -21.58 -18.90
C TYR A 115 -8.01 -21.29 -19.31
N ASN A 116 -7.59 -20.03 -19.17
CA ASN A 116 -6.20 -19.65 -19.42
C ASN A 116 -5.32 -20.09 -18.24
N ASN A 117 -4.44 -21.06 -18.47
CA ASN A 117 -3.53 -21.61 -17.46
C ASN A 117 -2.33 -20.71 -17.15
N ILE A 118 -2.05 -19.64 -17.92
CA ILE A 118 -1.10 -18.59 -17.49
C ILE A 118 -1.57 -17.94 -16.20
N LEU A 119 -2.88 -17.90 -15.99
CA LEU A 119 -3.49 -17.33 -14.79
C LEU A 119 -3.53 -18.35 -13.64
N ASP A 120 -2.80 -19.47 -13.72
CA ASP A 120 -2.69 -20.42 -12.60
C ASP A 120 -2.26 -19.71 -11.31
N ASN A 121 -2.90 -20.07 -10.20
CA ASN A 121 -2.80 -19.44 -8.88
C ASN A 121 -3.39 -18.02 -8.77
N GLN A 122 -3.92 -17.43 -9.85
CA GLN A 122 -4.71 -16.20 -9.78
C GLN A 122 -6.14 -16.48 -9.26
N HIS A 123 -6.79 -15.41 -8.79
CA HIS A 123 -8.12 -15.47 -8.21
C HIS A 123 -9.19 -15.02 -9.20
N LEU A 124 -10.10 -15.92 -9.56
CA LEU A 124 -11.29 -15.60 -10.36
C LEU A 124 -12.53 -15.61 -9.46
N THR A 125 -13.26 -14.50 -9.43
CA THR A 125 -14.58 -14.44 -8.77
C THR A 125 -15.66 -14.39 -9.83
N ILE A 126 -16.45 -15.47 -9.92
CA ILE A 126 -17.64 -15.50 -10.78
C ILE A 126 -18.74 -14.73 -10.04
N THR A 127 -19.25 -13.67 -10.67
CA THR A 127 -20.24 -12.76 -10.10
C THR A 127 -21.41 -12.57 -11.05
N GLU A 128 -22.57 -12.23 -10.50
CA GLU A 128 -23.71 -11.79 -11.31
C GLU A 128 -23.51 -10.34 -11.78
N VAL A 129 -23.95 -10.04 -13.01
CA VAL A 129 -23.91 -8.67 -13.58
C VAL A 129 -25.33 -8.15 -13.70
N SER A 130 -25.61 -7.01 -13.05
CA SER A 130 -26.90 -6.33 -13.11
C SER A 130 -26.74 -4.81 -13.36
N PRO A 131 -27.37 -4.24 -14.41
CA PRO A 131 -28.05 -4.95 -15.48
C PRO A 131 -27.03 -5.74 -16.33
N GLY A 132 -27.39 -6.95 -16.71
CA GLY A 132 -26.56 -7.88 -17.46
C GLY A 132 -26.42 -7.54 -18.94
N PHE A 133 -26.06 -8.54 -19.74
CA PHE A 133 -25.86 -8.39 -21.18
C PHE A 133 -27.11 -7.78 -21.85
N ASN A 134 -26.92 -6.82 -22.78
CA ASN A 134 -27.99 -6.03 -23.41
C ASN A 134 -28.92 -5.26 -22.45
N ASN A 135 -28.43 -4.86 -21.26
CA ASN A 135 -29.21 -4.22 -20.20
C ASN A 135 -30.39 -5.07 -19.69
N GLN A 136 -30.29 -6.40 -19.73
CA GLN A 136 -31.30 -7.27 -19.14
C GLN A 136 -30.99 -7.50 -17.65
N GLU A 137 -31.95 -7.20 -16.79
CA GLU A 137 -31.86 -7.47 -15.34
C GLU A 137 -31.87 -8.98 -15.06
N THR A 138 -31.58 -9.40 -13.83
CA THR A 138 -31.66 -10.82 -13.44
C THR A 138 -33.02 -11.12 -12.83
N HIS A 139 -33.70 -12.16 -13.33
CA HIS A 139 -34.99 -12.59 -12.80
C HIS A 139 -35.13 -14.11 -12.78
N PHE A 140 -35.85 -14.59 -11.77
CA PHE A 140 -36.27 -15.98 -11.61
C PHE A 140 -37.79 -16.02 -11.44
N TYR A 141 -38.44 -17.02 -12.02
CA TYR A 141 -39.90 -17.18 -11.92
C TYR A 141 -40.27 -18.60 -11.49
N THR A 142 -41.31 -18.68 -10.66
CA THR A 142 -42.02 -19.91 -10.31
C THR A 142 -43.47 -19.83 -10.80
N TYR A 143 -44.26 -20.89 -10.57
CA TYR A 143 -45.71 -20.87 -10.77
C TYR A 143 -46.44 -20.68 -9.45
N ASP A 144 -47.43 -19.80 -9.43
CA ASP A 144 -48.37 -19.70 -8.31
C ASP A 144 -49.41 -20.83 -8.31
N SER A 145 -50.32 -20.82 -7.32
CA SER A 145 -51.38 -21.83 -7.20
C SER A 145 -52.38 -21.85 -8.36
N ASP A 146 -52.44 -20.77 -9.14
CA ASP A 146 -53.32 -20.63 -10.31
C ASP A 146 -52.58 -20.93 -11.62
N GLY A 147 -51.28 -21.28 -11.57
CA GLY A 147 -50.45 -21.61 -12.72
C GLY A 147 -49.91 -20.39 -13.48
N MET A 148 -49.92 -19.21 -12.86
CA MET A 148 -49.35 -17.99 -13.42
C MET A 148 -47.88 -17.83 -12.99
N LEU A 149 -47.06 -17.20 -13.83
CA LEU A 149 -45.67 -16.88 -13.47
C LEU A 149 -45.64 -15.85 -12.33
N LEU A 150 -44.87 -16.17 -11.31
CA LEU A 150 -44.62 -15.36 -10.13
C LEU A 150 -43.12 -15.17 -9.97
N GLU A 151 -42.69 -13.92 -9.88
CA GLU A 151 -41.28 -13.55 -9.74
C GLU A 151 -40.74 -13.91 -8.35
N MET A 152 -39.55 -14.47 -8.33
CA MET A 152 -38.83 -14.89 -7.13
C MET A 152 -37.75 -13.86 -6.78
N THR A 153 -37.45 -13.76 -5.48
CA THR A 153 -36.23 -13.06 -5.05
C THR A 153 -35.01 -13.96 -5.26
N TYR A 154 -33.84 -13.38 -5.47
CA TYR A 154 -32.61 -14.14 -5.63
C TYR A 154 -31.44 -13.50 -4.87
N GLU A 155 -30.43 -14.30 -4.58
CA GLU A 155 -29.12 -13.84 -4.15
C GLU A 155 -28.01 -14.64 -4.86
N TRP A 156 -26.96 -13.96 -5.29
CA TRP A 156 -25.71 -14.62 -5.70
C TRP A 156 -24.75 -14.61 -4.51
N ALA A 157 -24.37 -15.78 -4.00
CA ALA A 157 -23.35 -15.90 -2.99
C ALA A 157 -21.97 -16.00 -3.67
N PRO A 158 -21.15 -14.92 -3.66
CA PRO A 158 -19.91 -14.87 -4.41
C PRO A 158 -18.87 -15.83 -3.84
N MET A 159 -18.18 -16.50 -4.75
CA MET A 159 -17.16 -17.50 -4.47
C MET A 159 -15.97 -17.23 -5.37
N THR A 160 -14.77 -17.35 -4.80
CA THR A 160 -13.50 -17.15 -5.50
C THR A 160 -12.86 -18.50 -5.77
N TRP A 161 -12.55 -18.75 -7.03
CA TRP A 161 -11.80 -19.90 -7.51
C TRP A 161 -10.32 -19.53 -7.67
N ILE A 162 -9.43 -20.40 -7.21
CA ILE A 162 -8.00 -20.32 -7.49
C ILE A 162 -7.72 -21.12 -8.77
N LEU A 163 -7.45 -20.40 -9.86
CA LEU A 163 -7.17 -20.98 -11.18
C LEU A 163 -6.01 -21.98 -11.11
N GLY A 164 -6.05 -23.03 -11.93
CA GLY A 164 -5.10 -24.15 -11.86
C GLY A 164 -5.33 -25.14 -10.71
N THR A 165 -6.27 -24.87 -9.80
CA THR A 165 -6.64 -25.78 -8.69
C THR A 165 -8.16 -26.01 -8.61
N GLU A 166 -8.59 -27.07 -7.91
CA GLU A 166 -10.02 -27.29 -7.56
C GLU A 166 -10.45 -26.50 -6.30
N ASN A 167 -9.58 -25.61 -5.79
CA ASN A 167 -9.85 -24.86 -4.58
C ASN A 167 -10.78 -23.68 -4.87
N ILE A 168 -11.93 -23.70 -4.22
CA ILE A 168 -12.83 -22.56 -4.14
C ILE A 168 -12.96 -22.11 -2.68
N SER A 169 -13.14 -20.81 -2.49
CA SER A 169 -13.33 -20.21 -1.17
C SER A 169 -14.43 -19.16 -1.20
N PRO A 170 -15.13 -18.91 -0.08
CA PRO A 170 -16.06 -17.78 0.00
C PRO A 170 -15.35 -16.47 -0.32
N TRP A 171 -15.93 -15.66 -1.20
CA TRP A 171 -15.42 -14.32 -1.49
C TRP A 171 -15.47 -13.47 -0.23
N VAL A 172 -14.34 -12.84 0.13
CA VAL A 172 -14.20 -12.05 1.36
C VAL A 172 -14.34 -10.54 1.10
N GLY A 173 -14.68 -10.15 -0.13
CA GLY A 173 -14.81 -8.76 -0.54
C GLY A 173 -13.56 -8.20 -1.22
N GLN A 174 -13.77 -7.19 -2.05
CA GLN A 174 -12.81 -6.10 -2.21
C GLN A 174 -13.00 -5.15 -1.03
N ASP A 175 -11.91 -4.62 -0.52
CA ASP A 175 -11.92 -3.58 0.48
C ASP A 175 -12.40 -2.25 -0.17
N CYS A 176 -12.61 -1.19 0.61
CA CYS A 176 -13.15 0.05 0.03
C CYS A 176 -12.19 0.79 -0.93
N MET A 177 -10.93 0.33 -1.05
CA MET A 177 -9.97 0.78 -2.06
C MET A 177 -10.02 -0.05 -3.34
N GLY A 178 -10.78 -1.14 -3.35
CA GLY A 178 -10.86 -2.08 -4.48
C GLY A 178 -9.89 -3.25 -4.37
N ASP A 179 -9.17 -3.40 -3.26
CA ASP A 179 -8.18 -4.47 -3.09
C ASP A 179 -8.85 -5.77 -2.67
N ILE A 180 -8.60 -6.85 -3.42
CA ILE A 180 -9.10 -8.19 -3.07
C ILE A 180 -8.36 -8.68 -1.83
N TRP A 181 -9.10 -9.00 -0.76
CA TRP A 181 -8.57 -9.26 0.59
C TRP A 181 -7.87 -8.08 1.26
N GLY A 182 -8.05 -6.87 0.74
CA GLY A 182 -7.58 -5.67 1.40
C GLY A 182 -8.24 -5.48 2.77
N THR A 183 -7.60 -4.67 3.60
CA THR A 183 -8.04 -4.41 4.97
C THR A 183 -8.73 -3.06 5.13
N ALA A 184 -8.84 -2.26 4.07
CA ALA A 184 -9.45 -0.94 4.14
C ALA A 184 -10.99 -1.04 4.26
N PHE A 185 -11.59 -0.26 5.15
CA PHE A 185 -13.04 -0.25 5.35
C PHE A 185 -13.59 1.18 5.43
N GLU A 186 -14.88 1.34 5.09
CA GLU A 186 -15.57 2.63 5.27
C GLU A 186 -15.78 2.91 6.77
N ASP A 187 -15.36 4.09 7.21
CA ASP A 187 -15.59 4.57 8.58
C ASP A 187 -17.01 5.14 8.78
N ASP A 188 -17.30 5.72 9.95
CA ASP A 188 -18.63 6.26 10.27
C ASP A 188 -19.02 7.47 9.38
N CYS A 189 -18.05 8.04 8.66
CA CYS A 189 -18.23 9.14 7.72
C CYS A 189 -18.29 8.70 6.25
N GLY A 190 -18.25 7.39 5.98
CA GLY A 190 -18.25 6.85 4.63
C GLY A 190 -16.95 7.15 3.88
N VAL A 191 -15.86 7.41 4.60
CA VAL A 191 -14.52 7.55 4.03
C VAL A 191 -13.80 6.22 4.15
N CYS A 192 -13.12 5.81 3.08
CA CYS A 192 -12.32 4.61 3.11
C CYS A 192 -11.06 4.84 3.96
N THR A 193 -10.86 4.04 5.01
CA THR A 193 -9.79 4.19 6.02
C THR A 193 -9.05 2.87 6.26
N GLU A 194 -7.86 2.96 6.86
CA GLU A 194 -6.94 1.83 7.06
C GLU A 194 -6.46 1.17 5.74
N GLY A 195 -5.68 0.09 5.84
CA GLY A 195 -5.16 -0.62 4.67
C GLY A 195 -4.35 0.28 3.73
N THR A 196 -4.67 0.25 2.44
CA THR A 196 -4.02 1.03 1.37
C THR A 196 -4.61 2.42 1.17
N SER A 197 -5.66 2.80 1.91
CA SER A 197 -6.37 4.08 1.74
C SER A 197 -5.54 5.30 2.15
N GLY A 198 -4.61 5.12 3.08
CA GLY A 198 -3.82 6.21 3.68
C GLY A 198 -4.60 7.15 4.61
N ASN A 199 -5.89 6.90 4.86
CA ASN A 199 -6.72 7.68 5.78
C ASN A 199 -6.83 6.98 7.15
N ILE A 200 -6.90 7.77 8.22
CA ILE A 200 -7.07 7.27 9.59
C ILE A 200 -8.57 7.12 9.90
N GLU A 201 -8.96 6.04 10.57
CA GLU A 201 -10.35 5.79 10.98
C GLU A 201 -10.96 7.01 11.71
N ASN A 202 -12.10 7.51 11.22
CA ASN A 202 -12.87 8.59 11.82
C ASN A 202 -12.11 9.92 11.96
N GLU A 203 -11.06 10.17 11.16
CA GLU A 203 -10.34 11.46 11.15
C GLU A 203 -11.27 12.63 10.79
N ASN A 204 -12.28 12.37 9.95
CA ASN A 204 -13.27 13.36 9.56
C ASN A 204 -14.44 13.49 10.54
N LEU A 205 -14.50 12.69 11.59
CA LEU A 205 -15.56 12.75 12.59
C LEU A 205 -15.17 13.77 13.68
N ASP A 206 -15.96 14.83 13.83
CA ASP A 206 -15.76 15.77 14.94
C ASP A 206 -16.17 15.14 16.28
N CYS A 207 -15.84 15.78 17.40
CA CYS A 207 -16.09 15.19 18.71
C CYS A 207 -17.59 15.07 19.08
N SER A 208 -18.48 15.71 18.31
CA SER A 208 -19.94 15.63 18.42
C SER A 208 -20.52 14.49 17.59
N GLY A 209 -19.67 13.73 16.87
CA GLY A 209 -20.09 12.66 15.97
C GLY A 209 -20.63 13.18 14.64
N VAL A 210 -20.23 14.39 14.22
CA VAL A 210 -20.62 14.98 12.93
C VAL A 210 -19.46 14.91 11.96
N CYS A 211 -19.68 14.25 10.83
CA CYS A 211 -18.70 14.16 9.76
C CYS A 211 -18.42 15.52 9.12
N PHE A 212 -17.14 15.83 8.95
CA PHE A 212 -16.60 17.11 8.48
C PHE A 212 -17.08 18.31 9.31
N GLY A 213 -17.34 18.07 10.60
CA GLY A 213 -17.70 19.10 11.56
C GLY A 213 -16.50 19.91 12.05
N LEU A 214 -16.79 20.93 12.89
CA LEU A 214 -15.79 21.86 13.42
C LEU A 214 -15.74 21.86 14.95
N ASP A 215 -16.47 20.96 15.61
CA ASP A 215 -16.45 20.88 17.07
C ASP A 215 -15.14 20.22 17.53
N GLU A 216 -14.35 20.97 18.28
CA GLU A 216 -13.08 20.50 18.84
C GLU A 216 -13.24 20.11 20.32
N ILE A 217 -12.38 19.20 20.75
CA ILE A 217 -12.23 18.87 22.17
C ILE A 217 -11.49 20.02 22.85
N ASP A 218 -12.07 20.56 23.91
CA ASP A 218 -11.41 21.57 24.73
C ASP A 218 -10.27 20.94 25.57
N ASP A 219 -9.42 21.74 26.19
CA ASP A 219 -8.27 21.24 26.98
C ASP A 219 -8.71 20.38 28.20
N CYS A 220 -10.01 20.38 28.52
CA CYS A 220 -10.61 19.53 29.56
C CYS A 220 -11.19 18.22 29.05
N GLY A 221 -11.02 17.90 27.77
CA GLY A 221 -11.58 16.69 27.18
C GLY A 221 -13.08 16.79 26.89
N VAL A 222 -13.66 18.00 26.90
CA VAL A 222 -15.09 18.21 26.64
C VAL A 222 -15.28 18.74 25.22
N CYS A 223 -16.07 18.00 24.43
CA CYS A 223 -16.42 18.42 23.07
C CYS A 223 -17.21 19.74 23.06
N ALA A 224 -16.81 20.69 22.21
CA ALA A 224 -17.36 22.05 22.14
C ALA A 224 -17.40 22.76 23.51
N GLY A 225 -16.43 22.43 24.38
CA GLY A 225 -16.31 22.94 25.73
C GLY A 225 -15.61 24.30 25.83
N GLY A 226 -15.58 24.86 27.04
CA GLY A 226 -15.03 26.18 27.34
C GLY A 226 -13.93 26.15 28.41
N ASN A 227 -13.23 25.02 28.55
CA ASN A 227 -12.15 24.75 29.51
C ASN A 227 -12.51 24.90 31.00
N SER A 228 -13.75 25.25 31.34
CA SER A 228 -14.15 25.53 32.72
C SER A 228 -14.41 24.28 33.58
N SER A 229 -14.60 23.12 32.95
CA SER A 229 -14.98 21.87 33.64
C SER A 229 -13.84 21.22 34.44
N CYS A 230 -12.60 21.41 34.01
CA CYS A 230 -11.39 20.87 34.64
C CYS A 230 -10.43 21.96 35.14
N THR A 231 -10.86 23.23 35.11
CA THR A 231 -10.10 24.32 35.68
C THR A 231 -10.10 24.21 37.20
N ASP A 232 -8.91 24.27 37.80
CA ASP A 232 -8.70 24.17 39.24
C ASP A 232 -9.09 25.48 39.98
N GLU A 233 -8.99 25.51 41.31
CA GLU A 233 -9.32 26.69 42.14
C GLU A 233 -8.37 27.88 41.87
N CYS A 234 -7.25 27.62 41.19
CA CYS A 234 -6.26 28.62 40.79
C CYS A 234 -6.52 29.17 39.37
N GLY A 235 -7.51 28.65 38.65
CA GLY A 235 -7.80 29.08 37.28
C GLY A 235 -6.93 28.40 36.22
N VAL A 236 -6.22 27.31 36.57
CA VAL A 236 -5.38 26.54 35.65
C VAL A 236 -6.14 25.28 35.20
N ILE A 237 -6.22 25.11 33.89
CA ILE A 237 -6.85 23.96 33.23
C ILE A 237 -6.03 22.70 33.55
N ASN A 238 -6.70 21.64 34.01
CA ASN A 238 -6.08 20.41 34.52
C ASN A 238 -5.04 20.67 35.63
N GLY A 239 -5.17 21.79 36.34
CA GLY A 239 -4.30 22.12 37.45
C GLY A 239 -4.58 21.24 38.67
N ASP A 240 -3.57 21.07 39.51
CA ASP A 240 -3.62 20.34 40.77
C ASP A 240 -3.75 21.30 41.99
N ASN A 241 -4.20 22.53 41.74
CA ASN A 241 -4.24 23.66 42.65
C ASN A 241 -2.88 24.16 43.15
N THR A 242 -1.74 23.74 42.57
CA THR A 242 -0.42 24.13 43.08
C THR A 242 -0.02 25.57 42.75
N SER A 243 -0.55 26.14 41.67
CA SER A 243 -0.11 27.43 41.12
C SER A 243 -0.50 28.66 41.95
N CYS A 244 -1.55 28.53 42.78
CA CYS A 244 -2.02 29.57 43.70
C CYS A 244 -1.94 29.14 45.17
N LEU A 245 -1.16 28.10 45.48
CA LEU A 245 -0.89 27.76 46.86
C LEU A 245 -0.20 28.93 47.55
N ASP A 246 -0.69 29.20 48.75
CA ASP A 246 0.03 29.99 49.71
C ASP A 246 1.27 29.21 50.19
N GLN A 247 2.14 29.85 50.95
CA GLN A 247 3.34 29.24 51.51
C GLN A 247 3.06 28.02 52.38
N CYS A 248 1.82 27.80 52.82
CA CYS A 248 1.38 26.65 53.61
C CYS A 248 0.77 25.52 52.79
N GLY A 249 0.76 25.63 51.46
CA GLY A 249 0.20 24.61 50.59
C GLY A 249 -1.33 24.67 50.53
N ILE A 250 -1.95 25.82 50.80
CA ILE A 250 -3.40 26.03 50.69
C ILE A 250 -3.71 26.92 49.48
N PRO A 251 -4.54 26.47 48.51
CA PRO A 251 -4.91 27.28 47.36
C PRO A 251 -5.64 28.55 47.80
N ASN A 252 -5.21 29.70 47.29
CA ASN A 252 -5.74 31.02 47.65
C ASN A 252 -5.69 31.35 49.17
N GLY A 253 -4.76 30.74 49.92
CA GLY A 253 -4.58 30.94 51.36
C GLY A 253 -3.80 32.21 51.76
N ASP A 254 -3.69 32.48 53.06
CA ASP A 254 -3.04 33.66 53.65
C ASP A 254 -1.80 33.36 54.51
N ASN A 255 -1.26 32.14 54.42
CA ASN A 255 -0.09 31.61 55.11
C ASN A 255 -0.19 31.43 56.62
N SER A 256 -1.39 31.57 57.20
CA SER A 256 -1.54 31.53 58.67
C SER A 256 -1.44 30.13 59.29
N SER A 257 -1.56 29.06 58.50
CA SER A 257 -1.73 27.69 58.98
C SER A 257 -0.44 26.92 59.30
N CYS A 258 0.74 27.41 58.92
CA CYS A 258 2.00 26.66 58.99
C CYS A 258 3.20 27.46 59.57
N ILE A 259 2.92 28.48 60.39
CA ILE A 259 3.93 29.44 60.87
C ILE A 259 4.87 28.86 61.96
N ASP A 260 6.17 29.18 61.94
CA ASP A 260 7.20 28.68 62.87
C ASP A 260 7.42 29.54 64.14
N CYS A 261 8.43 29.21 64.98
CA CYS A 261 8.73 29.96 66.23
C CYS A 261 9.02 31.46 66.00
N ALA A 262 9.39 31.84 64.77
CA ALA A 262 9.74 33.20 64.37
C ALA A 262 8.63 33.91 63.59
N GLY A 263 7.47 33.27 63.38
CA GLY A 263 6.37 33.89 62.63
C GLY A 263 6.51 33.76 61.11
N ILE A 264 7.25 32.76 60.62
CA ILE A 264 7.43 32.51 59.18
C ILE A 264 6.69 31.22 58.76
N PRO A 265 5.78 31.28 57.77
CA PRO A 265 5.07 30.12 57.21
C PRO A 265 6.05 29.07 56.64
N ASN A 266 5.90 27.81 57.05
CA ASN A 266 6.80 26.69 56.76
C ASN A 266 8.26 26.96 57.15
N GLY A 267 8.49 27.86 58.10
CA GLY A 267 9.82 28.12 58.62
C GLY A 267 10.39 26.91 59.37
N GLY A 268 11.67 26.63 59.14
CA GLY A 268 12.38 25.50 59.75
C GLY A 268 12.98 25.80 61.12
N THR A 269 12.66 26.95 61.72
CA THR A 269 13.36 27.44 62.90
C THR A 269 12.99 26.62 64.14
N ILE A 270 13.93 25.78 64.56
CA ILE A 270 13.89 24.94 65.76
C ILE A 270 14.98 25.40 66.75
N GLU A 271 14.93 24.91 67.99
CA GLU A 271 15.90 25.25 69.04
C GLU A 271 17.16 24.35 68.94
N LEU A 272 18.38 24.93 68.85
CA LEU A 272 19.66 24.23 68.56
C LEU A 272 20.88 24.73 69.39
N ASP A 273 21.91 23.86 69.56
CA ASP A 273 23.20 24.12 70.24
C ASP A 273 24.40 24.33 69.27
N TRP A 274 25.31 25.29 69.55
CA TRP A 274 26.40 25.74 68.64
C TRP A 274 27.79 25.84 69.30
N TYR A 275 28.88 25.40 68.64
CA TYR A 275 30.30 25.35 69.11
C TYR A 275 31.27 26.17 68.24
N SER A 276 32.47 26.57 68.70
CA SER A 276 33.36 27.46 67.92
C SER A 276 34.26 26.81 66.85
N ASP A 277 34.33 27.45 65.67
CA ASP A 277 35.19 27.19 64.50
C ASP A 277 35.50 28.55 63.85
N CYS A 278 36.53 29.20 64.36
CA CYS A 278 36.89 30.58 64.04
C CYS A 278 37.87 30.67 62.84
N ASP A 279 38.37 29.56 62.25
CA ASP A 279 39.23 29.53 61.05
C ASP A 279 38.64 28.81 59.81
N ILE A 280 37.47 28.18 59.95
CA ILE A 280 36.51 27.86 58.88
C ILE A 280 36.99 26.76 57.93
N ASP A 281 37.65 25.75 58.49
CA ASP A 281 38.05 24.52 57.81
C ASP A 281 36.99 23.40 57.97
N GLY A 282 35.90 23.68 58.69
CA GLY A 282 34.82 22.75 58.98
C GLY A 282 35.08 21.86 60.19
N LEU A 283 36.09 22.19 60.99
CA LEU A 283 36.52 21.48 62.18
C LEU A 283 36.49 22.41 63.40
N ALA A 284 36.16 21.88 64.57
CA ALA A 284 35.97 22.71 65.75
C ALA A 284 37.30 23.24 66.28
N ASP A 285 37.38 24.52 66.62
CA ASP A 285 38.54 25.05 67.33
C ASP A 285 38.61 24.56 68.78
N ASN A 286 37.44 24.41 69.44
CA ASN A 286 37.32 24.01 70.85
C ASN A 286 35.93 23.42 71.22
N THR A 287 35.66 23.19 72.52
CA THR A 287 34.61 22.25 73.01
C THR A 287 33.41 22.84 73.80
N ILE A 288 33.11 24.15 73.77
CA ILE A 288 32.02 24.80 74.57
C ILE A 288 30.83 25.27 73.67
N ALA A 289 29.55 25.11 74.10
CA ALA A 289 28.35 25.37 73.28
C ALA A 289 27.31 26.43 73.79
N VAL A 290 26.46 26.97 72.88
CA VAL A 290 25.37 27.97 73.10
C VAL A 290 24.03 27.56 72.43
N SER A 291 22.87 27.74 73.10
CA SER A 291 21.53 27.24 72.67
C SER A 291 20.52 28.36 72.26
N LEU A 292 19.89 28.29 71.07
CA LEU A 292 19.07 29.39 70.44
C LEU A 292 17.90 28.89 69.55
N CYS A 293 16.79 29.67 69.39
CA CYS A 293 15.77 29.41 68.35
C CYS A 293 16.28 29.96 67.01
N GLY A 294 16.81 29.08 66.17
CA GLY A 294 17.45 29.42 64.90
C GLY A 294 18.96 29.63 65.00
N TYR A 295 19.52 30.27 63.97
CA TYR A 295 20.96 30.48 63.83
C TYR A 295 21.48 31.55 64.79
N PRO A 296 22.72 31.40 65.30
CA PRO A 296 23.37 32.41 66.10
C PRO A 296 23.51 33.72 65.30
N THR A 297 23.43 34.84 66.00
CA THR A 297 23.61 36.19 65.47
C THR A 297 25.05 36.68 65.67
N GLN A 298 25.40 37.82 65.05
CA GLN A 298 26.72 38.43 65.12
C GLN A 298 27.18 38.68 66.56
N ASN A 299 26.23 39.01 67.44
CA ASN A 299 26.49 39.19 68.87
C ASN A 299 26.81 37.87 69.57
N ASP A 300 26.23 36.75 69.12
CA ASP A 300 26.46 35.42 69.69
C ASP A 300 27.86 34.91 69.29
N VAL A 301 28.31 35.13 68.06
CA VAL A 301 29.71 34.85 67.66
C VAL A 301 30.71 35.80 68.30
N LEU A 302 30.42 37.11 68.38
CA LEU A 302 31.25 38.06 69.12
C LEU A 302 31.44 37.64 70.58
N SER A 303 30.39 37.08 71.19
CA SER A 303 30.46 36.58 72.57
C SER A 303 31.29 35.30 72.72
N SER A 304 31.46 34.52 71.65
CA SER A 304 32.15 33.21 71.65
C SER A 304 33.59 33.25 71.08
N CYS A 305 33.81 33.81 69.88
CA CYS A 305 35.14 33.95 69.25
C CYS A 305 35.86 35.26 69.65
N GLY A 306 35.19 36.22 70.30
CA GLY A 306 35.77 37.50 70.73
C GLY A 306 35.96 38.53 69.61
N GLU A 307 36.07 38.08 68.36
CA GLU A 307 35.97 38.85 67.13
C GLU A 307 35.20 38.06 66.08
N ILE A 308 34.91 38.69 64.94
CA ILE A 308 34.14 38.06 63.86
C ILE A 308 35.14 37.67 62.77
N PRO A 309 35.30 36.37 62.47
CA PRO A 309 36.21 35.89 61.43
C PRO A 309 35.88 36.47 60.05
N ASN A 310 36.88 36.61 59.17
CA ASN A 310 36.70 37.19 57.83
C ASN A 310 36.44 36.12 56.77
N CYS A 311 35.16 35.85 56.53
CA CYS A 311 34.71 34.66 55.81
C CYS A 311 34.52 35.03 54.34
N SER A 312 35.53 34.70 53.54
CA SER A 312 35.69 35.28 52.21
C SER A 312 34.98 34.53 51.09
N SER A 313 34.27 33.42 51.37
CA SER A 313 33.61 32.69 50.27
C SER A 313 32.41 31.81 50.60
N ASN A 314 32.04 31.58 51.86
CA ASN A 314 30.78 30.91 52.16
C ASN A 314 29.80 31.93 52.75
N ALA A 315 28.78 32.23 51.94
CA ALA A 315 27.77 33.24 52.17
C ALA A 315 26.67 32.79 53.16
N ASP A 316 27.01 31.97 54.16
CA ASP A 316 26.14 31.75 55.31
C ASP A 316 26.67 32.53 56.51
N THR A 317 25.75 33.33 57.05
CA THR A 317 25.95 34.69 57.59
C THR A 317 26.70 34.79 58.91
N LEU A 318 27.28 33.71 59.44
CA LEU A 318 27.89 33.72 60.76
C LEU A 318 28.84 32.53 61.00
N CYS A 319 30.00 32.62 60.37
CA CYS A 319 31.18 31.80 60.62
C CYS A 319 31.82 32.12 61.99
N GLY A 320 32.48 31.13 62.60
CA GLY A 320 32.93 31.23 63.99
C GLY A 320 32.23 30.23 64.90
N LEU A 321 31.06 29.73 64.52
CA LEU A 321 30.37 28.65 65.23
C LEU A 321 29.85 27.59 64.26
N ILE A 322 30.15 26.32 64.54
CA ILE A 322 29.62 25.14 63.88
C ILE A 322 28.68 24.37 64.82
N SER A 323 27.59 23.84 64.25
CA SER A 323 26.74 22.86 64.93
C SER A 323 27.32 21.48 64.66
N ILE A 324 27.96 20.87 65.67
CA ILE A 324 28.66 19.58 65.51
C ILE A 324 27.77 18.45 66.04
N ASP A 325 27.73 17.33 65.31
CA ASP A 325 27.25 16.06 65.85
C ASP A 325 28.15 15.64 67.04
N PRO A 326 27.62 15.42 68.26
CA PRO A 326 28.39 15.21 69.48
C PRO A 326 29.29 13.95 69.51
N ASN A 327 29.41 13.19 68.40
CA ASN A 327 30.13 11.92 68.35
C ASN A 327 31.34 11.84 67.39
N ASN A 328 31.72 12.89 66.64
CA ASN A 328 32.85 12.80 65.69
C ASN A 328 33.64 14.12 65.54
N HIS A 329 34.85 14.21 66.12
CA HIS A 329 35.70 15.41 66.06
C HIS A 329 37.01 15.14 65.27
N THR A 330 37.34 15.99 64.31
CA THR A 330 38.66 16.09 63.63
C THR A 330 39.14 17.57 63.67
N PHE A 331 40.43 17.88 63.49
CA PHE A 331 41.03 19.26 63.51
C PHE A 331 42.02 19.43 62.32
N ASP A 332 42.13 20.62 61.66
CA ASP A 332 42.79 20.80 60.32
C ASP A 332 44.30 21.13 60.33
N ALA A 333 44.98 20.94 59.18
CA ALA A 333 46.39 21.16 58.91
C ALA A 333 46.76 21.99 57.65
N ASN A 334 45.84 22.38 56.74
CA ASN A 334 46.13 23.26 55.58
C ASN A 334 44.92 24.18 55.23
N PRO A 335 44.78 25.34 55.90
CA PRO A 335 43.52 26.10 55.97
C PRO A 335 43.22 27.01 54.75
N GLY A 336 43.52 26.56 53.53
CA GLY A 336 43.36 27.36 52.29
C GLY A 336 42.94 26.61 51.02
N CYS A 337 42.67 25.30 51.11
CA CYS A 337 42.18 24.47 49.99
C CYS A 337 41.00 23.61 50.46
N THR A 338 40.09 23.24 49.56
CA THR A 338 38.96 22.34 49.89
C THR A 338 39.36 20.84 49.92
N SER A 339 40.46 20.50 49.26
CA SER A 339 41.20 19.23 49.40
C SER A 339 42.69 19.51 49.18
N ASN A 340 43.58 18.59 49.55
CA ASN A 340 45.02 18.87 49.65
C ASN A 340 45.81 18.71 48.30
N SER A 341 45.23 18.98 47.09
CA SER A 341 45.85 18.76 45.73
C SER A 341 45.39 19.65 44.51
N ILE A 342 46.18 19.75 43.39
CA ILE A 342 45.90 20.52 42.11
C ILE A 342 46.46 19.89 40.78
N ASP A 343 45.94 20.24 39.56
CA ASP A 343 46.26 19.66 38.20
C ASP A 343 47.13 20.51 37.19
N SER A 344 47.36 20.01 35.95
CA SER A 344 48.25 20.61 34.92
C SER A 344 47.67 21.78 34.10
N CYS A 345 46.35 22.01 34.13
CA CYS A 345 45.76 23.27 33.65
C CYS A 345 45.62 24.30 34.80
N GLY A 346 46.09 23.96 36.00
CA GLY A 346 46.15 24.83 37.17
C GLY A 346 44.88 24.84 38.04
N ILE A 347 44.02 23.83 37.89
CA ILE A 347 42.73 23.76 38.58
C ILE A 347 42.81 22.78 39.77
N CYS A 348 42.24 23.18 40.91
CA CYS A 348 42.12 22.31 42.09
C CYS A 348 41.34 21.03 41.73
N ASP A 349 41.93 19.87 42.01
CA ASP A 349 41.36 18.53 41.81
C ASP A 349 40.88 18.14 40.37
N GLY A 350 41.54 18.59 39.30
CA GLY A 350 41.17 18.28 37.90
C GLY A 350 41.86 17.07 37.21
N PHE A 351 41.23 16.51 36.17
CA PHE A 351 41.78 15.54 35.18
C PHE A 351 41.60 16.11 33.74
N ASN A 352 42.49 15.76 32.80
CA ASN A 352 42.77 16.32 31.44
C ASN A 352 41.61 16.56 30.41
N GLN A 353 40.39 16.88 30.83
CA GLN A 353 39.18 17.00 29.98
C GLN A 353 39.05 18.30 29.15
N TYR A 354 40.11 19.10 29.02
CA TYR A 354 40.03 20.49 28.50
C TYR A 354 40.97 20.79 27.31
N LEU A 355 41.36 19.79 26.51
CA LEU A 355 42.20 19.93 25.30
C LEU A 355 41.38 19.71 24.00
N ASP A 356 41.61 20.49 22.93
CA ASP A 356 40.98 20.30 21.59
C ASP A 356 41.72 19.30 20.67
N CYS A 357 41.22 19.06 19.45
CA CYS A 357 41.82 18.12 18.47
C CYS A 357 43.27 18.47 18.02
N ASN A 358 43.80 19.64 18.43
CA ASN A 358 45.19 20.04 18.22
C ASN A 358 45.99 20.19 19.53
N GLY A 359 45.41 19.81 20.69
CA GLY A 359 46.08 19.80 21.99
C GLY A 359 46.18 21.16 22.67
N LEU A 360 45.25 22.09 22.42
CA LEU A 360 45.26 23.45 22.99
C LEU A 360 44.17 23.64 24.06
N CYS A 361 44.46 24.47 25.09
CA CYS A 361 43.52 24.84 26.14
C CYS A 361 42.66 26.06 25.73
N PRO A 362 41.41 26.17 26.20
CA PRO A 362 40.57 27.34 25.95
C PRO A 362 41.27 28.65 26.36
N GLY A 363 41.39 29.60 25.41
CA GLY A 363 42.00 30.92 25.65
C GLY A 363 43.39 31.16 25.05
N THR A 364 43.98 30.19 24.33
CA THR A 364 45.18 30.42 23.50
C THR A 364 44.81 30.94 22.10
N GLU A 365 45.69 31.74 21.46
CA GLU A 365 45.49 32.18 20.07
C GLU A 365 45.33 30.97 19.13
N ASN A 366 44.32 30.99 18.26
CA ASN A 366 43.89 29.93 17.34
C ASN A 366 43.10 28.74 17.94
N TYR A 367 42.52 28.89 19.14
CA TYR A 367 41.50 27.94 19.63
C TYR A 367 40.25 27.98 18.75
N ILE A 368 39.85 26.83 18.18
CA ILE A 368 38.63 26.69 17.37
C ILE A 368 37.78 25.63 18.09
N GLY A 369 36.84 26.05 18.94
CA GLY A 369 36.03 25.12 19.74
C GLY A 369 34.86 24.49 18.96
N PRO A 370 34.05 23.60 19.57
CA PRO A 370 34.41 22.56 20.52
C PRO A 370 34.52 21.19 19.81
N GLY A 371 35.58 20.44 20.11
CA GLY A 371 35.63 18.98 19.98
C GLY A 371 36.18 18.46 21.31
N LEU A 372 35.30 17.98 22.18
CA LEU A 372 35.70 17.46 23.49
C LEU A 372 36.30 16.06 23.32
N VAL A 373 37.48 15.82 23.89
CA VAL A 373 38.06 14.47 23.99
C VAL A 373 37.68 13.87 25.34
N GLY A 374 36.72 12.93 25.34
CA GLY A 374 36.33 12.14 26.51
C GLY A 374 37.02 10.78 26.57
N SER A 375 37.40 10.33 27.77
CA SER A 375 37.86 8.96 28.03
C SER A 375 36.69 7.97 27.99
N PRO A 376 36.88 6.70 27.54
CA PRO A 376 35.77 5.80 27.27
C PRO A 376 35.30 5.08 28.54
N GLU A 377 34.02 5.17 28.86
CA GLU A 377 33.32 4.12 29.60
C GLU A 377 32.12 3.64 28.78
N SER A 378 32.43 2.69 27.90
CA SER A 378 31.55 1.78 27.16
C SER A 378 31.22 2.08 25.69
N PHE A 379 31.39 1.01 24.93
CA PHE A 379 31.02 0.72 23.54
C PHE A 379 31.88 1.27 22.40
N SER A 380 32.04 0.37 21.44
CA SER A 380 33.14 0.20 20.49
C SER A 380 33.06 1.12 19.28
N ASP A 381 34.25 1.46 18.79
CA ASP A 381 34.58 2.22 17.56
C ASP A 381 34.23 3.70 17.55
N ILE A 382 35.17 4.56 17.97
CA ILE A 382 35.23 5.93 17.44
C ILE A 382 36.69 6.32 17.16
N ASP A 383 36.98 6.48 15.87
CA ASP A 383 38.18 7.10 15.30
C ASP A 383 37.96 8.62 15.24
N TYR A 384 38.63 9.41 16.08
CA TYR A 384 38.41 10.85 16.20
C TYR A 384 39.32 11.65 15.25
N GLY A 385 39.19 11.38 13.95
CA GLY A 385 39.69 12.20 12.85
C GLY A 385 38.62 13.15 12.29
N TYR A 386 38.94 13.74 11.14
CA TYR A 386 37.87 14.11 10.21
C TYR A 386 37.31 12.80 9.64
N ASP A 387 35.99 12.69 9.58
CA ASP A 387 35.34 11.60 8.84
C ASP A 387 35.57 11.77 7.33
N ASN A 388 35.14 10.81 6.52
CA ASN A 388 35.32 10.85 5.06
C ASN A 388 34.52 11.98 4.40
N CYS A 389 33.54 12.54 5.10
CA CYS A 389 32.80 13.75 4.71
C CYS A 389 33.55 15.05 5.06
N GLY A 390 34.66 14.98 5.80
CA GLY A 390 35.42 16.14 6.25
C GLY A 390 34.85 16.83 7.50
N ILE A 391 34.03 16.13 8.29
CA ILE A 391 33.42 16.61 9.54
C ILE A 391 34.24 16.10 10.73
N CYS A 392 34.61 17.00 11.65
CA CYS A 392 35.38 16.65 12.85
C CYS A 392 34.49 15.92 13.86
N GLY A 393 34.82 14.67 14.18
CA GLY A 393 33.99 13.83 15.05
C GLY A 393 32.67 13.39 14.43
N GLY A 394 32.56 13.41 13.09
CA GLY A 394 31.42 12.85 12.35
C GLY A 394 31.50 11.33 12.17
N ASP A 395 30.44 10.74 11.63
CA ASP A 395 30.25 9.29 11.44
C ASP A 395 29.93 8.89 9.99
N ASP A 396 30.36 9.70 9.00
CA ASP A 396 30.13 9.52 7.56
C ASP A 396 28.67 9.70 7.08
N SER A 397 27.69 9.83 7.99
CA SER A 397 26.26 9.90 7.63
C SER A 397 25.90 11.12 6.77
N ALA A 398 26.67 12.21 6.85
CA ALA A 398 26.37 13.47 6.17
C ALA A 398 26.65 13.45 4.66
N CYS A 399 27.41 12.47 4.16
CA CYS A 399 27.76 12.34 2.74
C CYS A 399 27.55 10.92 2.21
N THR A 400 26.72 10.14 2.92
CA THR A 400 26.32 8.79 2.56
C THR A 400 24.93 8.82 1.92
N GLY A 401 24.75 8.12 0.79
CA GLY A 401 23.46 8.03 0.09
C GLY A 401 23.61 7.57 -1.36
N CYS A 402 22.52 7.64 -2.13
CA CYS A 402 22.54 7.25 -3.55
C CYS A 402 23.42 8.19 -4.40
N THR A 403 24.45 7.62 -5.02
CA THR A 403 25.42 8.34 -5.87
C THR A 403 25.11 8.27 -7.37
N ASP A 404 24.09 7.53 -7.80
CA ASP A 404 23.70 7.42 -9.20
C ASP A 404 22.81 8.60 -9.62
N ALA A 405 23.29 9.40 -10.58
CA ALA A 405 22.58 10.57 -11.08
C ALA A 405 21.25 10.27 -11.80
N ASN A 406 21.02 9.01 -12.18
CA ASN A 406 19.78 8.55 -12.82
C ASN A 406 18.74 8.02 -11.82
N ALA A 407 19.10 7.88 -10.54
CA ALA A 407 18.18 7.41 -9.52
C ALA A 407 17.21 8.51 -9.05
N THR A 408 16.03 8.08 -8.63
CA THR A 408 14.95 8.93 -8.11
C THR A 408 15.39 9.68 -6.84
N ASN A 409 16.19 9.03 -6.00
CA ASN A 409 16.73 9.57 -4.75
C ASN A 409 18.20 9.98 -4.85
N TYR A 410 18.67 10.36 -6.05
CA TYR A 410 20.04 10.85 -6.24
C TYR A 410 20.39 11.98 -5.28
N CYS A 411 21.52 11.84 -4.60
CA CYS A 411 22.07 12.82 -3.68
C CYS A 411 23.32 13.48 -4.30
N PRO A 412 23.25 14.75 -4.72
CA PRO A 412 24.39 15.44 -5.35
C PRO A 412 25.61 15.62 -4.43
N ASP A 413 25.39 15.67 -3.12
CA ASP A 413 26.43 15.89 -2.11
C ASP A 413 26.97 14.57 -1.52
N CYS A 414 26.42 13.42 -1.94
CA CYS A 414 26.83 12.12 -1.45
C CYS A 414 28.04 11.61 -2.23
N ILE A 415 29.06 11.17 -1.50
CA ILE A 415 30.30 10.59 -2.05
C ILE A 415 30.53 9.15 -1.57
N ILE A 416 29.77 8.71 -0.57
CA ILE A 416 29.77 7.33 -0.07
C ILE A 416 28.44 6.70 -0.48
N TYR A 417 28.52 5.63 -1.26
CA TYR A 417 27.35 4.89 -1.74
C TYR A 417 26.92 3.84 -0.71
N ASP A 418 25.62 3.81 -0.40
CA ASP A 418 25.02 2.97 0.64
C ASP A 418 24.06 1.87 0.13
N GLY A 419 23.92 1.71 -1.20
CA GLY A 419 22.97 0.75 -1.77
C GLY A 419 21.51 1.19 -1.70
N SER A 420 21.26 2.50 -1.52
CA SER A 420 19.89 3.02 -1.42
C SER A 420 19.30 3.51 -2.74
N CYS A 421 19.96 3.38 -3.90
CA CYS A 421 19.40 3.98 -5.12
C CYS A 421 18.10 3.29 -5.53
N THR A 422 17.09 4.11 -5.81
CA THR A 422 15.75 3.67 -6.21
C THR A 422 15.40 4.24 -7.58
N PHE A 423 14.81 3.42 -8.44
CA PHE A 423 14.49 3.80 -9.82
C PHE A 423 13.00 3.66 -10.09
N GLU A 424 12.37 4.79 -10.44
CA GLU A 424 10.96 4.86 -10.81
C GLU A 424 10.68 4.10 -12.11
N LEU A 425 9.72 3.16 -12.06
CA LEU A 425 9.24 2.38 -13.21
C LEU A 425 7.73 2.20 -13.19
N TYR A 426 7.19 1.83 -14.35
CA TYR A 426 5.80 1.40 -14.53
C TYR A 426 5.82 0.01 -15.16
N PRO A 427 5.13 -1.00 -14.61
CA PRO A 427 5.12 -2.34 -15.18
C PRO A 427 4.67 -2.33 -16.65
N GLY A 428 5.52 -2.85 -17.53
CA GLY A 428 5.26 -2.93 -18.97
C GLY A 428 5.93 -1.84 -19.82
N ASP A 429 6.32 -0.68 -19.25
CA ASP A 429 7.10 0.35 -19.96
C ASP A 429 8.60 0.06 -19.76
N VAL A 430 9.08 -0.95 -20.47
CA VAL A 430 10.42 -1.52 -20.33
C VAL A 430 11.47 -0.58 -20.93
N ASN A 431 11.14 0.07 -22.05
CA ASN A 431 12.07 0.94 -22.75
C ASN A 431 12.14 2.37 -22.16
N ARG A 432 11.15 2.72 -21.30
CA ARG A 432 10.99 4.02 -20.62
C ARG A 432 10.72 5.18 -21.56
N ASP A 433 10.04 4.94 -22.67
CA ASP A 433 9.58 5.98 -23.59
C ASP A 433 8.24 6.60 -23.17
N GLY A 434 7.62 6.06 -22.11
CA GLY A 434 6.37 6.54 -21.55
C GLY A 434 5.14 5.82 -22.09
N PHE A 435 5.29 4.84 -22.97
CA PHE A 435 4.19 4.08 -23.58
C PHE A 435 4.43 2.59 -23.46
N VAL A 436 3.38 1.83 -23.14
CA VAL A 436 3.43 0.37 -23.24
C VAL A 436 2.99 -0.06 -24.63
N ASP A 437 3.95 -0.47 -25.46
CA ASP A 437 3.74 -0.89 -26.85
C ASP A 437 4.63 -2.08 -27.26
N GLU A 438 4.66 -2.43 -28.55
CA GLU A 438 5.43 -3.57 -29.04
C GLU A 438 6.94 -3.45 -28.80
N LYS A 439 7.48 -2.24 -28.64
CA LYS A 439 8.92 -2.02 -28.44
C LYS A 439 9.38 -2.41 -27.04
N ASP A 440 8.49 -2.50 -26.06
CA ASP A 440 8.86 -2.94 -24.71
C ASP A 440 9.32 -4.40 -24.68
N VAL A 441 8.82 -5.20 -25.63
CA VAL A 441 9.25 -6.58 -25.82
C VAL A 441 10.72 -6.68 -26.26
N ASP A 442 11.28 -5.61 -26.85
CA ASP A 442 12.69 -5.57 -27.21
C ASP A 442 13.58 -5.70 -25.97
N GLY A 443 13.19 -5.04 -24.88
CA GLY A 443 13.90 -5.02 -23.62
C GLY A 443 13.84 -6.38 -22.96
N LEU A 444 12.67 -7.01 -22.95
CA LEU A 444 12.54 -8.41 -22.55
C LEU A 444 13.49 -9.30 -23.35
N GLY A 445 13.53 -9.17 -24.67
CA GLY A 445 14.45 -9.95 -25.51
C GLY A 445 15.93 -9.70 -25.19
N ILE A 446 16.32 -8.47 -24.87
CA ILE A 446 17.70 -8.10 -24.50
C ILE A 446 18.11 -8.70 -23.15
N PHE A 447 17.22 -8.63 -22.16
CA PHE A 447 17.52 -8.99 -20.76
C PHE A 447 16.98 -10.38 -20.36
N TRP A 448 16.36 -11.12 -21.28
CA TRP A 448 15.80 -12.45 -21.05
C TRP A 448 16.76 -13.39 -20.31
N HIS A 449 16.21 -14.15 -19.35
CA HIS A 449 16.93 -15.06 -18.45
C HIS A 449 17.90 -14.39 -17.46
N GLN A 450 17.91 -13.06 -17.35
CA GLN A 450 18.64 -12.38 -16.27
C GLN A 450 17.86 -12.44 -14.95
N GLN A 451 18.59 -12.28 -13.87
CA GLN A 451 18.07 -12.30 -12.51
C GLN A 451 18.70 -11.17 -11.71
N GLY A 452 17.90 -10.53 -10.86
CA GLY A 452 18.33 -9.56 -9.86
C GLY A 452 17.56 -9.73 -8.56
N THR A 453 17.37 -8.63 -7.84
CA THR A 453 16.55 -8.60 -6.64
C THR A 453 15.09 -8.37 -7.00
N PRO A 454 14.15 -9.12 -6.39
CA PRO A 454 12.73 -8.83 -6.48
C PRO A 454 12.43 -7.45 -5.89
N ARG A 455 11.35 -6.82 -6.35
CA ARG A 455 10.83 -5.59 -5.75
C ARG A 455 10.23 -5.90 -4.38
N ASP A 456 10.25 -4.91 -3.48
CA ASP A 456 9.61 -5.02 -2.15
C ASP A 456 8.11 -5.37 -2.25
N HIS A 457 7.46 -4.99 -3.37
CA HIS A 457 6.08 -5.32 -3.69
C HIS A 457 5.98 -5.73 -5.18
N GLU A 458 5.96 -7.03 -5.43
CA GLU A 458 5.72 -7.63 -6.75
C GLU A 458 4.32 -7.28 -7.24
N SER A 459 4.20 -6.71 -8.44
CA SER A 459 2.91 -6.33 -9.00
C SER A 459 3.03 -5.95 -10.48
N ILE A 460 2.06 -6.40 -11.27
CA ILE A 460 1.87 -5.99 -12.67
C ILE A 460 0.94 -4.77 -12.81
N GLY A 461 0.40 -4.24 -11.71
CA GLY A 461 -0.61 -3.18 -11.74
C GLY A 461 -0.07 -1.84 -12.27
N TRP A 462 -0.93 -1.09 -12.96
CA TRP A 462 -0.59 0.21 -13.55
C TRP A 462 -0.50 1.35 -12.53
N TYR A 463 0.53 1.30 -11.69
CA TYR A 463 0.90 2.37 -10.78
C TYR A 463 2.43 2.45 -10.68
N ARG A 464 2.91 3.57 -10.12
CA ARG A 464 4.34 3.82 -9.97
C ARG A 464 4.97 2.84 -8.99
N GLN A 465 6.03 2.17 -9.42
CA GLN A 465 6.83 1.26 -8.59
C GLN A 465 8.31 1.67 -8.59
N TYR A 466 9.11 0.99 -7.75
CA TYR A 466 10.53 1.26 -7.59
C TYR A 466 11.34 -0.03 -7.64
N ALA A 467 12.43 -0.02 -8.40
CA ALA A 467 13.48 -1.03 -8.36
C ALA A 467 14.71 -0.53 -7.58
N THR A 468 15.46 -1.45 -6.98
CA THR A 468 16.77 -1.18 -6.36
C THR A 468 17.91 -1.38 -7.36
N ASP A 469 19.09 -0.86 -7.03
CA ASP A 469 20.32 -0.93 -7.83
C ASP A 469 21.09 -2.27 -7.74
N ASP A 470 20.50 -3.31 -7.14
CA ASP A 470 21.15 -4.62 -7.01
C ASP A 470 21.23 -5.40 -8.34
N TRP A 471 20.62 -4.88 -9.41
CA TRP A 471 20.72 -5.40 -10.76
C TRP A 471 22.07 -5.03 -11.41
N GLN A 472 22.68 -5.96 -12.15
CA GLN A 472 23.94 -5.68 -12.86
C GLN A 472 23.79 -4.58 -13.92
N ASP A 473 22.61 -4.52 -14.54
CA ASP A 473 22.19 -3.49 -15.45
C ASP A 473 20.81 -3.02 -14.99
N ILE A 474 20.67 -1.74 -14.67
CA ILE A 474 19.39 -1.21 -14.19
C ILE A 474 18.28 -1.34 -15.25
N CYS A 475 18.62 -1.42 -16.53
CA CYS A 475 17.64 -1.67 -17.58
C CYS A 475 17.00 -3.06 -17.50
N ALA A 476 17.72 -4.04 -16.95
CA ALA A 476 17.17 -5.35 -16.68
C ALA A 476 16.07 -5.26 -15.59
N ALA A 477 16.21 -4.38 -14.61
CA ALA A 477 15.18 -4.17 -13.59
C ALA A 477 13.86 -3.60 -14.14
N TYR A 478 13.89 -2.90 -15.29
CA TYR A 478 12.67 -2.47 -15.98
C TYR A 478 12.03 -3.58 -16.82
N ALA A 479 12.85 -4.53 -17.28
CA ALA A 479 12.40 -5.72 -18.01
C ALA A 479 11.86 -6.81 -17.07
N ASP A 480 12.25 -6.83 -15.79
CA ASP A 480 11.52 -7.52 -14.73
C ASP A 480 10.23 -6.75 -14.43
N THR A 481 9.25 -6.90 -15.29
CA THR A 481 8.00 -6.12 -15.26
C THR A 481 7.06 -6.60 -14.16
N ASN A 482 7.07 -7.87 -13.77
CA ASN A 482 6.26 -8.37 -12.66
C ASN A 482 6.92 -8.11 -11.29
N GLY A 483 8.24 -7.90 -11.27
CA GLY A 483 9.03 -7.54 -10.10
C GLY A 483 9.54 -8.72 -9.30
N ASP A 484 9.44 -9.95 -9.81
CA ASP A 484 9.78 -11.17 -9.07
C ASP A 484 11.29 -11.46 -9.03
N GLY A 485 12.10 -10.59 -9.65
CA GLY A 485 13.54 -10.70 -9.71
C GLY A 485 14.06 -11.55 -10.87
N TYR A 486 13.20 -12.10 -11.72
CA TYR A 486 13.54 -12.91 -12.90
C TYR A 486 12.96 -12.28 -14.15
N ILE A 487 13.69 -12.35 -15.26
CA ILE A 487 13.20 -11.88 -16.57
C ILE A 487 12.84 -13.08 -17.43
N ASP A 488 11.57 -13.43 -17.47
CA ASP A 488 11.05 -14.59 -18.19
C ASP A 488 9.63 -14.36 -18.78
N HIS A 489 8.98 -15.44 -19.21
CA HIS A 489 7.64 -15.40 -19.80
C HIS A 489 6.56 -14.74 -18.94
N LEU A 490 6.70 -14.71 -17.61
CA LEU A 490 5.75 -14.03 -16.72
C LEU A 490 5.80 -12.51 -16.89
N ASP A 491 6.90 -11.94 -17.36
CA ASP A 491 7.02 -10.51 -17.63
C ASP A 491 6.22 -10.05 -18.85
N LEU A 492 5.92 -10.96 -19.77
CA LEU A 492 5.01 -10.66 -20.87
C LEU A 492 3.62 -10.28 -20.35
N SER A 493 3.22 -10.79 -19.17
CA SER A 493 1.90 -10.53 -18.59
C SER A 493 1.70 -9.06 -18.26
N ALA A 494 2.72 -8.35 -17.77
CA ALA A 494 2.60 -6.94 -17.43
C ALA A 494 2.52 -6.05 -18.68
N ILE A 495 3.31 -6.36 -19.72
CA ILE A 495 3.21 -5.67 -21.03
C ILE A 495 1.82 -5.89 -21.63
N LEU A 496 1.32 -7.12 -21.60
CA LEU A 496 -0.02 -7.47 -22.08
C LEU A 496 -1.12 -6.73 -21.31
N TYR A 497 -1.04 -6.76 -19.98
CA TYR A 497 -2.04 -6.20 -19.09
C TYR A 497 -2.11 -4.67 -19.20
N ASN A 498 -0.96 -4.00 -19.35
CA ASN A 498 -0.86 -2.55 -19.38
C ASN A 498 -0.78 -1.96 -20.80
N TRP A 499 -1.03 -2.75 -21.85
CA TRP A 499 -0.88 -2.32 -23.23
C TRP A 499 -1.63 -1.02 -23.55
N GLY A 500 -0.94 -0.08 -24.20
CA GLY A 500 -1.47 1.24 -24.56
C GLY A 500 -1.53 2.25 -23.41
N SER A 501 -1.09 1.87 -22.21
CA SER A 501 -1.00 2.79 -21.08
C SER A 501 0.12 3.81 -21.29
N VAL A 502 -0.05 4.99 -20.69
CA VAL A 502 0.87 6.12 -20.81
C VAL A 502 1.40 6.53 -19.44
N ALA A 503 2.70 6.36 -19.22
CA ALA A 503 3.34 6.63 -17.94
C ALA A 503 3.59 8.13 -17.76
N SER A 504 3.53 8.60 -16.50
CA SER A 504 3.83 9.99 -16.14
C SER A 504 4.93 10.03 -15.08
N TYR A 505 6.17 9.98 -15.55
CA TYR A 505 7.36 10.05 -14.70
C TYR A 505 7.54 11.42 -14.02
N SER A 506 8.08 11.42 -12.80
CA SER A 506 8.15 12.61 -11.94
C SER A 506 9.19 13.67 -12.34
N PHE A 507 10.11 13.36 -13.27
CA PHE A 507 11.32 14.17 -13.50
C PHE A 507 11.32 14.99 -14.80
N SER A 508 11.88 16.20 -14.72
CA SER A 508 11.97 17.17 -15.82
C SER A 508 12.98 16.79 -16.92
N ASN A 509 13.83 15.80 -16.68
CA ASN A 509 14.59 15.11 -17.71
C ASN A 509 13.85 13.80 -17.95
N GLN A 510 13.13 13.70 -19.06
CA GLN A 510 12.65 12.42 -19.57
C GLN A 510 13.82 11.44 -19.54
N PRO A 511 13.68 10.24 -18.95
CA PRO A 511 14.75 9.27 -19.02
C PRO A 511 15.07 9.03 -20.50
N SER A 512 16.36 9.04 -20.85
CA SER A 512 16.79 8.46 -22.11
C SER A 512 16.27 7.03 -22.18
N LEU A 513 15.89 6.57 -23.38
CA LEU A 513 15.66 5.14 -23.67
C LEU A 513 16.69 4.32 -22.91
N CYS A 514 16.24 3.35 -22.11
CA CYS A 514 17.16 2.62 -21.25
C CYS A 514 18.15 1.80 -22.08
N TYR A 515 17.68 1.23 -23.18
CA TYR A 515 18.46 0.46 -24.13
C TYR A 515 18.19 0.92 -25.57
N GLU A 516 19.07 0.52 -26.49
CA GLU A 516 18.82 0.63 -27.94
C GLU A 516 19.06 -0.74 -28.58
N LEU A 517 18.00 -1.31 -29.18
CA LEU A 517 18.10 -2.57 -29.91
C LEU A 517 18.80 -2.36 -31.27
N ASN A 518 20.12 -2.56 -31.30
CA ASN A 518 20.94 -2.33 -32.49
C ASN A 518 21.07 -3.56 -33.41
N ASP A 519 21.00 -4.77 -32.86
CA ASP A 519 21.04 -6.04 -33.61
C ASP A 519 20.22 -7.11 -32.90
N ALA A 520 18.97 -7.30 -33.35
CA ALA A 520 18.07 -8.33 -32.82
C ALA A 520 18.65 -9.75 -32.96
N ASN A 521 19.54 -10.01 -33.94
CA ASN A 521 20.13 -11.33 -34.10
C ASN A 521 21.10 -11.70 -32.98
N ALA A 522 21.65 -10.72 -32.26
CA ALA A 522 22.48 -10.98 -31.08
C ALA A 522 21.70 -11.65 -29.95
N TYR A 523 20.38 -11.42 -29.90
CA TYR A 523 19.44 -11.95 -28.91
C TYR A 523 18.43 -12.93 -29.52
N ARG A 524 18.74 -13.49 -30.70
CA ARG A 524 17.80 -14.31 -31.47
C ARG A 524 17.17 -15.44 -30.66
N GLN A 525 17.95 -16.16 -29.85
CA GLN A 525 17.42 -17.26 -29.05
C GLN A 525 16.38 -16.77 -28.04
N ASN A 526 16.62 -15.63 -27.38
CA ASN A 526 15.70 -15.04 -26.42
C ASN A 526 14.37 -14.68 -27.10
N PHE A 527 14.44 -14.04 -28.26
CA PHE A 527 13.26 -13.71 -29.06
C PHE A 527 12.52 -14.95 -29.58
N GLU A 528 13.23 -16.01 -29.96
CA GLU A 528 12.63 -17.29 -30.35
C GLU A 528 11.96 -17.99 -29.17
N ASP A 529 12.53 -17.88 -27.95
CA ASP A 529 11.90 -18.37 -26.72
C ASP A 529 10.61 -17.57 -26.42
N ILE A 530 10.64 -16.24 -26.51
CA ILE A 530 9.44 -15.38 -26.35
C ILE A 530 8.36 -15.76 -27.37
N LEU A 531 8.74 -15.92 -28.65
CA LEU A 531 7.80 -16.36 -29.70
C LEU A 531 7.16 -17.71 -29.38
N SER A 532 7.94 -18.66 -28.88
CA SER A 532 7.44 -19.97 -28.46
C SER A 532 6.30 -19.84 -27.43
N PHE A 533 6.47 -18.98 -26.43
CA PHE A 533 5.43 -18.75 -25.41
C PHE A 533 4.19 -18.06 -26.00
N LEU A 534 4.41 -17.05 -26.86
CA LEU A 534 3.30 -16.32 -27.49
C LEU A 534 2.50 -17.17 -28.50
N ASP A 535 3.13 -18.15 -29.15
CA ASP A 535 2.49 -19.09 -30.07
C ASP A 535 1.72 -20.22 -29.36
N GLU A 536 2.09 -20.56 -28.12
CA GLU A 536 1.37 -21.54 -27.28
C GLU A 536 0.08 -20.96 -26.68
N GLU A 537 0.03 -19.64 -26.46
CA GLU A 537 -1.15 -18.92 -25.99
C GLU A 537 -2.20 -18.73 -27.09
N ASP A 538 -3.47 -19.06 -26.77
CA ASP A 538 -4.55 -19.10 -27.75
C ASP A 538 -4.75 -17.76 -28.50
N SER A 539 -4.66 -17.89 -29.82
CA SER A 539 -4.57 -16.90 -30.90
C SER A 539 -5.68 -15.83 -31.03
N GLU A 540 -6.51 -15.51 -30.03
CA GLU A 540 -7.57 -14.47 -30.15
C GLU A 540 -7.13 -13.06 -29.71
N SER A 541 -6.04 -12.92 -28.94
CA SER A 541 -5.57 -11.61 -28.46
C SER A 541 -4.88 -10.79 -29.56
N HIS A 542 -5.42 -9.60 -29.85
CA HIS A 542 -4.79 -8.64 -30.78
C HIS A 542 -3.40 -8.23 -30.29
N THR A 543 -3.21 -8.05 -28.98
CA THR A 543 -1.96 -7.61 -28.39
C THR A 543 -0.84 -8.65 -28.52
N ILE A 544 -1.13 -9.91 -28.17
CA ILE A 544 -0.19 -11.04 -28.37
C ILE A 544 0.27 -11.05 -29.83
N ARG A 545 -0.65 -10.79 -30.75
CA ARG A 545 -0.35 -10.79 -32.16
C ARG A 545 0.54 -9.62 -32.60
N LEU A 546 0.34 -8.42 -32.07
CA LEU A 546 1.26 -7.31 -32.35
C LEU A 546 2.69 -7.66 -31.94
N MET A 547 2.86 -8.32 -30.79
CA MET A 547 4.17 -8.77 -30.31
C MET A 547 4.79 -9.85 -31.22
N ILE A 548 4.04 -10.91 -31.58
CA ILE A 548 4.53 -11.96 -32.50
C ILE A 548 5.01 -11.35 -33.81
N ASN A 549 4.23 -10.43 -34.36
CA ASN A 549 4.57 -9.75 -35.61
C ASN A 549 5.84 -8.92 -35.48
N HIS A 550 5.93 -8.09 -34.44
CA HIS A 550 7.08 -7.25 -34.17
C HIS A 550 8.36 -8.07 -34.04
N ILE A 551 8.34 -9.13 -33.22
CA ILE A 551 9.50 -10.02 -33.06
C ILE A 551 9.83 -10.75 -34.37
N SER A 552 8.82 -11.21 -35.12
CA SER A 552 9.04 -11.85 -36.42
C SER A 552 9.70 -10.92 -37.41
N GLU A 553 9.30 -9.65 -37.46
CA GLU A 553 9.93 -8.62 -38.29
C GLU A 553 11.38 -8.35 -37.86
N LEU A 554 11.64 -8.23 -36.55
CA LEU A 554 12.99 -8.07 -35.98
C LEU A 554 13.92 -9.22 -36.37
N LEU A 555 13.41 -10.45 -36.34
CA LEU A 555 14.16 -11.65 -36.69
C LEU A 555 14.16 -11.95 -38.20
N ASN A 556 13.47 -11.14 -39.01
CA ASN A 556 13.25 -11.36 -40.44
C ASN A 556 12.72 -12.79 -40.73
N LEU A 557 11.75 -13.21 -39.92
CA LEU A 557 11.00 -14.46 -40.07
C LEU A 557 9.73 -14.20 -40.90
N GLU A 558 9.45 -15.11 -41.84
CA GLU A 558 8.22 -15.03 -42.63
C GLU A 558 7.07 -15.62 -41.80
N TYR A 559 6.28 -14.76 -41.14
CA TYR A 559 5.11 -15.20 -40.40
C TYR A 559 3.99 -15.63 -41.36
N LEU A 560 3.62 -16.91 -41.31
CA LEU A 560 2.57 -17.50 -42.15
C LEU A 560 1.42 -18.01 -41.29
N PRO A 561 0.27 -17.30 -41.24
CA PRO A 561 -0.86 -17.74 -40.44
C PRO A 561 -1.35 -19.12 -40.88
N GLU A 562 -1.58 -20.02 -39.92
CA GLU A 562 -2.11 -21.35 -40.25
C GLU A 562 -3.57 -21.31 -40.72
N ASN A 563 -4.33 -20.31 -40.27
CA ASN A 563 -5.75 -20.14 -40.54
C ASN A 563 -6.09 -18.70 -40.91
N PHE A 564 -7.21 -18.51 -41.62
CA PHE A 564 -7.79 -17.18 -41.73
C PHE A 564 -8.44 -16.84 -40.40
N LYS A 565 -8.21 -15.63 -39.89
CA LYS A 565 -8.80 -15.14 -38.64
C LYS A 565 -9.14 -13.65 -38.72
N LEU A 566 -10.28 -13.25 -38.15
CA LEU A 566 -10.63 -11.84 -37.94
C LEU A 566 -10.58 -11.56 -36.44
N TYR A 567 -9.69 -10.66 -36.05
CA TYR A 567 -9.50 -10.30 -34.64
C TYR A 567 -10.53 -9.25 -34.21
N GLN A 568 -10.76 -9.20 -32.90
CA GLN A 568 -11.49 -8.10 -32.28
C GLN A 568 -10.72 -6.79 -32.51
N ASN A 569 -11.41 -5.73 -32.90
CA ASN A 569 -10.76 -4.43 -33.09
C ASN A 569 -10.23 -3.91 -31.75
N TYR A 570 -9.10 -3.22 -31.76
CA TYR A 570 -8.52 -2.65 -30.54
C TYR A 570 -8.10 -1.18 -30.75
N PRO A 571 -8.41 -0.29 -29.80
CA PRO A 571 -9.26 -0.53 -28.62
C PRO A 571 -10.71 -0.85 -29.03
N ASN A 572 -11.48 -1.50 -28.15
CA ASN A 572 -12.93 -1.64 -28.25
C ASN A 572 -13.54 -1.71 -26.83
N PRO A 573 -14.36 -0.74 -26.41
CA PRO A 573 -14.83 0.42 -27.17
C PRO A 573 -13.73 1.40 -27.59
N PHE A 574 -13.97 2.20 -28.62
CA PHE A 574 -12.96 3.12 -29.19
C PHE A 574 -13.47 4.55 -29.40
N ASN A 575 -12.55 5.53 -29.47
CA ASN A 575 -12.85 6.95 -29.67
C ASN A 575 -11.77 7.71 -30.45
N PRO A 576 -12.05 8.19 -31.67
CA PRO A 576 -12.84 7.54 -32.71
C PRO A 576 -11.97 6.59 -33.57
N VAL A 577 -10.72 6.33 -33.17
CA VAL A 577 -9.76 5.51 -33.93
C VAL A 577 -9.64 4.12 -33.32
N THR A 578 -9.61 3.08 -34.16
CA THR A 578 -9.37 1.69 -33.77
C THR A 578 -8.62 0.95 -34.88
N THR A 579 -7.97 -0.16 -34.54
CA THR A 579 -7.28 -1.03 -35.49
C THR A 579 -8.07 -2.33 -35.67
N ILE A 580 -8.36 -2.68 -36.92
CA ILE A 580 -8.95 -3.96 -37.32
C ILE A 580 -7.84 -4.84 -37.86
N SER A 581 -7.66 -6.01 -37.27
CA SER A 581 -6.62 -6.96 -37.68
C SER A 581 -7.20 -8.25 -38.21
N PHE A 582 -6.53 -8.85 -39.20
CA PHE A 582 -6.92 -10.15 -39.74
C PHE A 582 -5.75 -10.92 -40.33
N ASP A 583 -5.83 -12.24 -40.22
CA ASP A 583 -4.90 -13.20 -40.78
C ASP A 583 -5.36 -13.72 -42.13
N LEU A 584 -4.39 -13.82 -43.04
CA LEU A 584 -4.57 -14.41 -44.34
C LEU A 584 -3.64 -15.62 -44.52
N LYS A 585 -4.19 -16.83 -44.40
CA LYS A 585 -3.45 -18.09 -44.63
C LYS A 585 -2.86 -18.21 -46.04
N GLN A 586 -3.61 -17.76 -47.04
CA GLN A 586 -3.24 -17.89 -48.45
C GLN A 586 -3.61 -16.62 -49.22
N GLY A 587 -2.81 -16.25 -50.21
CA GLY A 587 -3.06 -15.03 -50.97
C GLY A 587 -4.44 -15.03 -51.63
N SER A 588 -5.20 -13.95 -51.41
CA SER A 588 -6.58 -13.82 -51.87
C SER A 588 -7.01 -12.36 -51.94
N GLU A 589 -8.10 -12.09 -52.64
CA GLU A 589 -8.72 -10.75 -52.65
C GLU A 589 -9.51 -10.55 -51.36
N VAL A 590 -9.38 -9.38 -50.73
CA VAL A 590 -9.95 -9.11 -49.40
C VAL A 590 -10.80 -7.84 -49.39
N LEU A 591 -11.99 -7.94 -48.80
CA LEU A 591 -12.94 -6.83 -48.64
C LEU A 591 -13.31 -6.66 -47.16
N LEU A 592 -13.14 -5.44 -46.64
CA LEU A 592 -13.68 -5.02 -45.35
C LEU A 592 -15.01 -4.29 -45.56
N SER A 593 -16.03 -4.66 -44.79
CA SER A 593 -17.32 -3.96 -44.74
C SER A 593 -17.70 -3.67 -43.29
N ILE A 594 -18.35 -2.53 -43.05
CA ILE A 594 -18.91 -2.15 -41.74
C ILE A 594 -20.39 -1.86 -41.91
N TYR A 595 -21.19 -2.33 -40.96
CA TYR A 595 -22.64 -2.23 -40.92
C TYR A 595 -23.09 -1.58 -39.61
N ASP A 596 -24.16 -0.79 -39.67
CA ASP A 596 -24.87 -0.35 -38.47
C ASP A 596 -25.68 -1.51 -37.84
N ILE A 597 -26.20 -1.33 -36.63
CA ILE A 597 -27.05 -2.34 -35.94
C ILE A 597 -28.33 -2.72 -36.70
N LYS A 598 -28.74 -1.93 -37.70
CA LYS A 598 -29.92 -2.23 -38.53
C LYS A 598 -29.52 -3.05 -39.76
N GLY A 599 -28.24 -3.36 -39.93
CA GLY A 599 -27.68 -4.11 -41.05
C GLY A 599 -27.39 -3.26 -42.29
N ASN A 600 -27.46 -1.93 -42.21
CA ASN A 600 -27.09 -1.08 -43.34
C ASN A 600 -25.56 -0.98 -43.42
N MET A 601 -24.99 -1.24 -44.59
CA MET A 601 -23.56 -1.01 -44.82
C MET A 601 -23.27 0.49 -44.78
N VAL A 602 -22.36 0.89 -43.90
CA VAL A 602 -21.95 2.29 -43.69
C VAL A 602 -20.53 2.57 -44.16
N TYR A 603 -19.70 1.54 -44.33
CA TYR A 603 -18.33 1.66 -44.82
C TYR A 603 -17.90 0.41 -45.57
N GLU A 604 -17.01 0.58 -46.54
CA GLU A 604 -16.39 -0.49 -47.32
C GLU A 604 -14.95 -0.10 -47.68
N ASN A 605 -14.03 -1.06 -47.60
CA ASN A 605 -12.67 -0.93 -48.09
C ASN A 605 -12.24 -2.21 -48.82
N ASP A 606 -12.01 -2.09 -50.13
CA ASP A 606 -11.49 -3.16 -50.98
C ASP A 606 -9.96 -3.11 -50.98
N PHE A 607 -9.32 -4.12 -50.40
CA PHE A 607 -7.87 -4.25 -50.36
C PHE A 607 -7.29 -4.84 -51.66
N GLY A 608 -8.13 -5.40 -52.53
CA GLY A 608 -7.68 -6.22 -53.64
C GLY A 608 -6.92 -7.46 -53.18
N TYR A 609 -6.00 -7.96 -54.02
CA TYR A 609 -5.21 -9.16 -53.72
C TYR A 609 -4.11 -8.88 -52.68
N LEU A 610 -4.17 -9.60 -51.57
CA LEU A 610 -3.16 -9.60 -50.51
C LEU A 610 -2.39 -10.92 -50.50
N ASN A 611 -1.09 -10.87 -50.19
CA ASN A 611 -0.27 -12.07 -49.94
C ASN A 611 -0.61 -12.67 -48.57
N PRO A 612 -0.24 -13.93 -48.29
CA PRO A 612 -0.39 -14.50 -46.95
C PRO A 612 0.32 -13.64 -45.89
N GLY A 613 -0.28 -13.51 -44.71
CA GLY A 613 0.26 -12.71 -43.60
C GLY A 613 -0.82 -12.11 -42.70
N LEU A 614 -0.40 -11.38 -41.66
CA LEU A 614 -1.28 -10.53 -40.84
C LEU A 614 -1.41 -9.14 -41.48
N PHE A 615 -2.61 -8.58 -41.42
CA PHE A 615 -2.88 -7.21 -41.85
C PHE A 615 -3.52 -6.41 -40.72
N ASN A 616 -3.03 -5.17 -40.54
CA ASN A 616 -3.56 -4.18 -39.59
C ASN A 616 -4.15 -3.00 -40.35
N TYR A 617 -5.43 -2.71 -40.13
CA TYR A 617 -6.15 -1.62 -40.77
C TYR A 617 -6.64 -0.62 -39.74
N VAL A 618 -6.10 0.60 -39.78
CA VAL A 618 -6.53 1.70 -38.90
C VAL A 618 -7.80 2.34 -39.45
N LEU A 619 -8.89 2.27 -38.68
CA LEU A 619 -10.17 2.90 -38.97
C LEU A 619 -10.30 4.21 -38.16
N ASP A 620 -10.43 5.34 -38.85
CA ASP A 620 -10.84 6.62 -38.26
C ASP A 620 -12.36 6.80 -38.43
N ALA A 621 -13.11 6.60 -37.35
CA ALA A 621 -14.56 6.69 -37.34
C ALA A 621 -15.10 8.05 -36.89
N LYS A 622 -14.32 9.14 -37.02
CA LYS A 622 -14.75 10.48 -36.55
C LYS A 622 -16.08 10.97 -37.12
N ASP A 623 -16.49 10.50 -38.30
CA ASP A 623 -17.71 10.93 -38.99
C ASP A 623 -18.94 10.03 -38.69
N TYR A 624 -18.78 8.96 -37.90
CA TYR A 624 -19.86 8.02 -37.54
C TYR A 624 -20.50 8.35 -36.18
N THR A 625 -21.72 7.91 -35.92
CA THR A 625 -22.41 8.14 -34.63
C THR A 625 -21.95 7.13 -33.57
N SER A 626 -21.93 7.51 -32.29
CA SER A 626 -21.66 6.55 -31.21
C SER A 626 -22.69 5.41 -31.20
N GLY A 627 -22.25 4.21 -30.86
CA GLY A 627 -23.09 3.01 -30.87
C GLY A 627 -22.35 1.75 -31.33
N ALA A 628 -23.08 0.63 -31.38
CA ALA A 628 -22.54 -0.64 -31.87
C ALA A 628 -22.54 -0.69 -33.40
N TYR A 629 -21.54 -1.36 -33.95
CA TYR A 629 -21.38 -1.64 -35.38
C TYR A 629 -20.94 -3.10 -35.55
N ILE A 630 -21.23 -3.69 -36.70
CA ILE A 630 -20.72 -5.01 -37.08
C ILE A 630 -19.74 -4.78 -38.23
N TYR A 631 -18.56 -5.37 -38.17
CA TYR A 631 -17.62 -5.35 -39.29
C TYR A 631 -17.34 -6.77 -39.77
N SER A 632 -16.99 -6.90 -41.04
CA SER A 632 -16.71 -8.16 -41.68
C SER A 632 -15.50 -8.09 -42.59
N ILE A 633 -14.70 -9.14 -42.59
CA ILE A 633 -13.72 -9.38 -43.66
C ILE A 633 -14.19 -10.57 -44.50
N ALA A 634 -14.28 -10.35 -45.80
CA ALA A 634 -14.52 -11.40 -46.79
C ALA A 634 -13.28 -11.60 -47.66
N SER A 635 -12.95 -12.86 -47.94
CA SER A 635 -11.85 -13.27 -48.82
C SER A 635 -12.38 -14.05 -50.02
N SER A 636 -11.79 -13.84 -51.21
CA SER A 636 -12.11 -14.62 -52.42
C SER A 636 -11.74 -16.10 -52.32
N SER A 637 -10.99 -16.50 -51.28
CA SER A 637 -10.77 -17.91 -50.92
C SER A 637 -12.03 -18.60 -50.35
N GLY A 638 -13.11 -17.84 -50.11
CA GLY A 638 -14.39 -18.34 -49.60
C GLY A 638 -14.58 -18.16 -48.10
N PHE A 639 -13.63 -17.53 -47.42
CA PHE A 639 -13.76 -17.23 -45.99
C PHE A 639 -14.47 -15.90 -45.77
N THR A 640 -15.33 -15.83 -44.75
CA THR A 640 -15.90 -14.57 -44.26
C THR A 640 -16.09 -14.66 -42.76
N ALA A 641 -15.60 -13.65 -42.02
CA ALA A 641 -15.84 -13.52 -40.58
C ALA A 641 -16.44 -12.15 -40.25
N TYR A 642 -17.12 -12.10 -39.10
CA TYR A 642 -17.79 -10.94 -38.57
C TYR A 642 -17.40 -10.76 -37.10
N LYS A 643 -17.30 -9.51 -36.66
CA LYS A 643 -17.09 -9.12 -35.26
C LYS A 643 -17.88 -7.82 -35.00
N GLN A 644 -18.11 -7.50 -33.72
CA GLN A 644 -18.82 -6.29 -33.30
C GLN A 644 -17.83 -5.27 -32.75
N MET A 645 -18.08 -3.98 -32.94
CA MET A 645 -17.29 -2.89 -32.34
C MET A 645 -18.21 -1.81 -31.76
N ILE A 646 -17.72 -1.07 -30.78
CA ILE A 646 -18.46 -0.04 -30.05
C ILE A 646 -17.71 1.29 -30.15
N LEU A 647 -18.31 2.27 -30.83
CA LEU A 647 -17.79 3.63 -30.91
C LEU A 647 -18.38 4.47 -29.78
N ILE A 648 -17.52 5.10 -28.98
CA ILE A 648 -17.89 6.04 -27.91
C ILE A 648 -17.31 7.41 -28.27
N LYS A 649 -18.12 8.47 -28.14
CA LYS A 649 -17.71 9.86 -28.37
C LYS A 649 -18.03 10.71 -27.16
#